data_AF-V5G9Q6-F1
#
_entry.id   AF-V5G9Q6-F1
#
_cell.length_a   1.000
_cell.length_b   1.000
_cell.length_c   1.000
_cell.angle_alpha   90.00
_cell.angle_beta   90.00
_cell.angle_gamma   90.00
#
_symmetry.space_group_name_H-M   'P 1'
#
loop_
_entity.id
_entity.type
_entity.pdbx_description
1 polymer ?
#
loop_
_entity_poly.entity_id
_entity_poly.type
_entity_poly.pdbx_seq_one_letter_code
_entity_poly.pdbx_strand_id
1 'polypeptide(L)'
;MSASTISAAQIDKFTLYQENVLREVGRLIDQWRGGLPEELFAPKRGAFNVWLRMKFRDGGSATIRFPCFGAPMFAEEKVRREVSAMHFLERHTISLYRMFFTTAFTEMHMNHLATQRNDAIESETDCRRKYVARCLFPKLTREHQLCRQDSGPCKLFCDDFRPGNFLANAEHHVVGSVDWEFSYAAPVGFAYSPPFWLLLELPEFWSEGLQNWTHHYEQGLEIFLSLLKEREDVGISRGILTEEHRLSNHMRENWESGDFWLNYAARKSWVFDMVYWAKVDKRFFGDGDFKDRLLLLTEEERDCMDGFIQRKLAEKKEHTSALGPPLQDTGLTYGCDEPENLSGTIDRLLTALKQHQAHLAYIKSDSVNADAFFSSQNLVRFVTSFFQHCYNGDSFVHQASFNVNTVSTAVLLAVILLGAMSASPYDAAIAQEYLTAAEYLVFEDTEFCQLLYSEGNPPRSRSNIELLQAAIIVAYLQYACDQVEIKRRIRTQRFPSLVSVVRSLKLTEAINDTLRSEEFVLQNFVDKETLVRSFLAYIYYDASLTDVLDRIISWVFLADTHFVIFYGCAAQFKIFEADFGLPQHDELFDAVDPLDIERILSQIPNRSKNFSLKSTLRLLMDDSPVQIEEILQDNNSLFALFLIIAALQSILFEIFSLRSCITGLELFTPIDCALDRWKLLWDSFHTCHDFPSASRSGYVMRASIEHWWLAKTLMKRRDLVDQEAGCAADSMNTFHNLVKRLMAEDTN
;
A
#
# COMPACT_ATOMS: atom_id res chain seq x y z
N MET A 1 3.57 12.01 -38.83
CA MET A 1 3.88 11.38 -37.53
C MET A 1 2.59 10.73 -37.05
N SER A 2 2.62 9.41 -36.88
CA SER A 2 1.49 8.53 -36.55
C SER A 2 1.02 8.73 -35.11
N ALA A 3 -0.25 8.39 -34.86
CA ALA A 3 -0.96 8.43 -33.58
C ALA A 3 -0.42 7.43 -32.52
N SER A 4 0.90 7.27 -32.41
CA SER A 4 1.56 6.21 -31.64
C SER A 4 2.34 6.71 -30.41
N THR A 5 2.25 7.99 -30.03
CA THR A 5 3.11 8.57 -28.97
C THR A 5 2.44 8.77 -27.62
N ILE A 6 1.14 8.49 -27.48
CA ILE A 6 0.49 8.42 -26.17
C ILE A 6 0.01 6.98 -25.98
N SER A 7 0.94 6.07 -25.70
CA SER A 7 0.54 4.78 -25.16
C SER A 7 -0.09 5.04 -23.79
N ALA A 8 -1.22 4.39 -23.51
CA ALA A 8 -1.96 4.51 -22.25
C ALA A 8 -1.15 4.04 -21.00
N ALA A 9 0.16 3.80 -21.15
CA ALA A 9 1.05 3.17 -20.18
C ALA A 9 2.01 4.15 -19.47
N GLN A 10 1.97 5.47 -19.70
CA GLN A 10 3.03 6.37 -19.21
C GLN A 10 2.59 7.69 -18.57
N ILE A 11 1.35 7.81 -18.10
CA ILE A 11 0.95 9.03 -17.38
C ILE A 11 0.88 8.79 -15.87
N ASP A 12 2.03 8.95 -15.22
CA ASP A 12 2.18 9.04 -13.76
C ASP A 12 1.61 10.37 -13.23
N LYS A 13 1.29 10.41 -11.92
CA LYS A 13 0.68 11.52 -11.15
C LYS A 13 1.33 12.88 -11.42
N PHE A 14 2.64 12.92 -11.71
CA PHE A 14 3.40 14.16 -11.92
C PHE A 14 3.51 14.59 -13.39
N THR A 15 3.50 13.65 -14.33
CA THR A 15 3.71 13.95 -15.75
C THR A 15 2.51 14.69 -16.35
N LEU A 16 1.30 14.40 -15.85
CA LEU A 16 0.04 14.95 -16.36
C LEU A 16 -0.14 16.47 -16.06
N TYR A 17 0.58 17.00 -15.05
CA TYR A 17 0.55 18.43 -14.69
C TYR A 17 1.67 19.25 -15.35
N GLN A 18 2.58 18.62 -16.10
CA GLN A 18 3.61 19.35 -16.81
C GLN A 18 2.99 20.16 -17.96
N GLU A 19 3.39 21.42 -18.11
CA GLU A 19 2.78 22.34 -19.08
C GLU A 19 2.87 21.85 -20.53
N ASN A 20 3.99 21.21 -20.90
CA ASN A 20 4.17 20.57 -22.21
C ASN A 20 3.16 19.44 -22.45
N VAL A 21 2.92 18.58 -21.47
CA VAL A 21 1.95 17.47 -21.56
C VAL A 21 0.53 18.02 -21.63
N LEU A 22 0.18 19.01 -20.79
CA LEU A 22 -1.11 19.71 -20.87
C LEU A 22 -1.34 20.35 -22.24
N ARG A 23 -0.31 20.95 -22.84
CA ARG A 23 -0.37 21.52 -24.19
C ARG A 23 -0.57 20.45 -25.26
N GLU A 24 0.08 19.30 -25.16
CA GLU A 24 -0.12 18.18 -26.10
C GLU A 24 -1.51 17.56 -25.97
N VAL A 25 -1.97 17.33 -24.74
CA VAL A 25 -3.33 16.84 -24.46
C VAL A 25 -4.37 17.86 -24.99
N GLY A 26 -4.15 19.15 -24.75
CA GLY A 26 -5.01 20.22 -25.30
C GLY A 26 -5.05 20.23 -26.82
N ARG A 27 -3.91 20.09 -27.51
CA ARG A 27 -3.86 19.95 -28.98
C ARG A 27 -4.62 18.73 -29.47
N LEU A 28 -4.55 17.61 -28.74
CA LEU A 28 -5.28 16.40 -29.09
C LEU A 28 -6.80 16.62 -28.97
N ILE A 29 -7.27 17.23 -27.88
CA ILE A 29 -8.70 17.56 -27.72
C ILE A 29 -9.16 18.51 -28.83
N ASP A 30 -8.34 19.50 -29.20
CA ASP A 30 -8.63 20.47 -30.27
C ASP A 30 -8.71 19.78 -31.63
N GLN A 31 -7.76 18.91 -31.94
CA GLN A 31 -7.72 18.13 -33.17
C GLN A 31 -8.96 17.23 -33.34
N TRP A 32 -9.44 16.61 -32.26
CA TRP A 32 -10.56 15.67 -32.31
C TRP A 32 -11.94 16.33 -32.24
N ARG A 33 -12.11 17.38 -31.43
CA ARG A 33 -13.40 18.07 -31.32
C ARG A 33 -13.59 19.12 -32.42
N GLY A 34 -12.54 19.89 -32.72
CA GLY A 34 -12.62 21.11 -33.54
C GLY A 34 -13.31 22.28 -32.83
N GLY A 35 -13.00 23.51 -33.26
CA GLY A 35 -13.53 24.77 -32.70
C GLY A 35 -12.42 25.75 -32.30
N LEU A 36 -12.76 26.82 -31.57
CA LEU A 36 -11.76 27.72 -30.97
C LEU A 36 -11.62 27.41 -29.47
N PRO A 37 -10.51 26.78 -29.03
CA PRO A 37 -10.23 26.54 -27.62
C PRO A 37 -10.22 27.85 -26.83
N GLU A 38 -10.86 27.84 -25.66
CA GLU A 38 -10.92 28.98 -24.75
C GLU A 38 -10.07 28.73 -23.50
N GLU A 39 -10.27 27.58 -22.85
CA GLU A 39 -9.63 27.26 -21.58
C GLU A 39 -9.46 25.74 -21.44
N LEU A 40 -8.28 25.29 -21.06
CA LEU A 40 -8.03 23.91 -20.61
C LEU A 40 -7.98 23.91 -19.08
N PHE A 41 -8.94 23.24 -18.45
CA PHE A 41 -8.99 23.13 -16.99
C PHE A 41 -7.93 22.17 -16.46
N ALA A 42 -7.48 22.43 -15.23
CA ALA A 42 -6.54 21.55 -14.53
C ALA A 42 -7.08 20.09 -14.46
N PRO A 43 -6.20 19.09 -14.58
CA PRO A 43 -6.60 17.69 -14.46
C PRO A 43 -7.36 17.40 -13.16
N LYS A 44 -8.36 16.53 -13.23
CA LYS A 44 -9.12 16.04 -12.07
C LYS A 44 -8.99 14.52 -12.00
N ARG A 45 -8.72 14.01 -10.80
CA ARG A 45 -8.47 12.58 -10.54
C ARG A 45 -9.60 11.97 -9.71
N GLY A 46 -10.10 10.83 -10.16
CA GLY A 46 -10.91 9.90 -9.36
C GLY A 46 -10.10 8.66 -8.97
N ALA A 47 -10.77 7.64 -8.41
CA ALA A 47 -10.12 6.40 -7.96
C ALA A 47 -9.40 5.65 -9.10
N PHE A 48 -10.03 5.56 -10.27
CA PHE A 48 -9.53 4.75 -11.40
C PHE A 48 -9.18 5.54 -12.67
N ASN A 49 -9.57 6.81 -12.76
CA ASN A 49 -9.40 7.64 -13.96
C ASN A 49 -8.94 9.06 -13.62
N VAL A 50 -8.15 9.66 -14.50
CA VAL A 50 -7.87 11.11 -14.55
C VAL A 50 -8.54 11.70 -15.79
N TRP A 51 -9.11 12.89 -15.70
CA TRP A 51 -9.71 13.59 -16.83
C TRP A 51 -9.27 15.06 -16.93
N LEU A 52 -9.21 15.56 -18.15
CA LEU A 52 -9.03 16.98 -18.46
C LEU A 52 -10.20 17.47 -19.30
N ARG A 53 -10.67 18.67 -19.02
CA ARG A 53 -11.76 19.31 -19.74
C ARG A 53 -11.24 20.55 -20.46
N MET A 54 -11.61 20.71 -21.74
CA MET A 54 -11.35 21.92 -22.51
C MET A 54 -12.66 22.59 -22.89
N LYS A 55 -12.79 23.88 -22.55
CA LYS A 55 -13.89 24.77 -22.95
C LYS A 55 -13.54 25.45 -24.26
N PHE A 56 -14.55 25.67 -25.09
CA PHE A 56 -14.42 26.33 -26.38
C PHE A 56 -15.37 27.53 -26.42
N ARG A 57 -15.02 28.53 -27.26
CA ARG A 57 -15.75 29.81 -27.34
C ARG A 57 -17.19 29.68 -27.83
N ASP A 58 -17.54 28.56 -28.44
CA ASP A 58 -18.91 28.22 -28.84
C ASP A 58 -19.81 27.83 -27.65
N GLY A 59 -19.27 27.82 -26.43
CA GLY A 59 -19.97 27.45 -25.20
C GLY A 59 -19.93 25.96 -24.88
N GLY A 60 -19.46 25.10 -25.80
CA GLY A 60 -19.32 23.67 -25.55
C GLY A 60 -18.01 23.29 -24.87
N SER A 61 -17.92 22.07 -24.34
CA SER A 61 -16.67 21.52 -23.79
C SER A 61 -16.41 20.08 -24.22
N ALA A 62 -15.15 19.70 -24.31
CA ALA A 62 -14.71 18.32 -24.54
C ALA A 62 -13.85 17.83 -23.38
N THR A 63 -13.95 16.54 -23.07
CA THR A 63 -13.20 15.91 -21.97
C THR A 63 -12.41 14.73 -22.52
N ILE A 64 -11.15 14.61 -22.13
CA ILE A 64 -10.32 13.43 -22.39
C ILE A 64 -10.01 12.73 -21.08
N ARG A 65 -10.02 11.39 -21.07
CA ARG A 65 -9.89 10.56 -19.88
C ARG A 65 -8.77 9.53 -20.06
N PHE A 66 -8.02 9.27 -19.00
CA PHE A 66 -6.96 8.28 -18.93
C PHE A 66 -7.16 7.38 -17.69
N PRO A 67 -6.90 6.07 -17.77
CA PRO A 67 -6.86 5.23 -16.57
C PRO A 67 -5.70 5.65 -15.66
N CYS A 68 -5.91 5.65 -14.35
CA CYS A 68 -4.87 5.89 -13.36
C CYS A 68 -3.84 4.75 -13.42
N PHE A 69 -2.55 5.07 -13.59
CA PHE A 69 -1.49 4.06 -13.59
C PHE A 69 -1.45 3.27 -12.26
N GLY A 70 -1.37 1.94 -12.34
CA GLY A 70 -1.29 1.03 -11.18
C GLY A 70 -2.59 0.81 -10.41
N ALA A 71 -3.69 1.53 -10.70
CA ALA A 71 -4.96 1.34 -10.01
C ALA A 71 -5.83 0.22 -10.62
N PRO A 72 -6.13 0.19 -11.94
CA PRO A 72 -6.75 -0.96 -12.58
C PRO A 72 -5.69 -1.97 -13.04
N MET A 73 -5.87 -3.24 -12.66
CA MET A 73 -4.98 -4.36 -13.03
C MET A 73 -4.82 -4.52 -14.56
N PHE A 74 -5.89 -4.24 -15.33
CA PHE A 74 -5.92 -4.33 -16.79
C PHE A 74 -6.42 -3.03 -17.43
N ALA A 75 -5.60 -1.97 -17.33
CA ALA A 75 -5.95 -0.61 -17.77
C ALA A 75 -6.39 -0.52 -19.25
N GLU A 76 -5.72 -1.24 -20.15
CA GLU A 76 -6.05 -1.24 -21.58
C GLU A 76 -7.39 -1.93 -21.85
N GLU A 77 -7.64 -3.08 -21.21
CA GLU A 77 -8.89 -3.82 -21.35
C GLU A 77 -10.09 -2.99 -20.85
N LYS A 78 -9.92 -2.33 -19.70
CA LYS A 78 -10.90 -1.39 -19.13
C LYS A 78 -11.29 -0.31 -20.16
N VAL A 79 -10.31 0.38 -20.77
CA VAL A 79 -10.57 1.43 -21.77
C VAL A 79 -11.25 0.86 -23.02
N ARG A 80 -10.79 -0.29 -23.53
CA ARG A 80 -11.41 -0.94 -24.71
C ARG A 80 -12.87 -1.31 -24.43
N ARG A 81 -13.20 -1.81 -23.23
CA ARG A 81 -14.59 -2.13 -22.83
C ARG A 81 -15.46 -0.87 -22.76
N GLU A 82 -14.98 0.19 -22.12
CA GLU A 82 -15.70 1.47 -22.04
C GLU A 82 -16.00 2.05 -23.43
N VAL A 83 -14.99 2.15 -24.30
CA VAL A 83 -15.14 2.66 -25.67
C VAL A 83 -16.07 1.79 -26.51
N SER A 84 -16.00 0.46 -26.34
CA SER A 84 -16.90 -0.47 -27.03
C SER A 84 -18.35 -0.27 -26.60
N ALA A 85 -18.60 -0.06 -25.30
CA ALA A 85 -19.94 0.26 -24.78
C ALA A 85 -20.44 1.61 -25.32
N MET A 86 -19.58 2.63 -25.38
CA MET A 86 -19.93 3.95 -25.94
C MET A 86 -20.27 3.86 -27.45
N HIS A 87 -19.48 3.15 -28.26
CA HIS A 87 -19.79 2.93 -29.68
C HIS A 87 -21.02 2.04 -29.89
N PHE A 88 -21.27 1.10 -28.97
CA PHE A 88 -22.47 0.29 -28.99
C PHE A 88 -23.72 1.16 -28.72
N LEU A 89 -23.68 1.99 -27.67
CA LEU A 89 -24.71 2.99 -27.35
C LEU A 89 -24.96 3.98 -28.50
N GLU A 90 -23.91 4.38 -29.21
CA GLU A 90 -23.98 5.27 -30.38
C GLU A 90 -24.71 4.62 -31.56
N ARG A 91 -24.58 3.31 -31.76
CA ARG A 91 -24.94 2.65 -33.03
C ARG A 91 -26.12 1.69 -32.96
N HIS A 92 -26.48 1.16 -31.79
CA HIS A 92 -27.36 0.00 -31.73
C HIS A 92 -28.24 -0.09 -30.48
N THR A 93 -29.48 -0.53 -30.71
CA THR A 93 -30.31 -1.29 -29.76
C THR A 93 -30.24 -2.76 -30.13
N ILE A 94 -29.50 -3.61 -29.41
CA ILE A 94 -29.40 -5.05 -29.73
C ILE A 94 -29.76 -5.95 -28.54
N SER A 95 -30.46 -7.03 -28.90
CA SER A 95 -30.84 -8.21 -28.12
C SER A 95 -29.78 -9.31 -28.11
N LEU A 96 -29.60 -10.00 -26.97
CA LEU A 96 -28.96 -11.32 -26.88
C LEU A 96 -29.60 -12.17 -25.75
N TYR A 97 -29.24 -13.47 -25.68
CA TYR A 97 -30.02 -14.61 -25.15
C TYR A 97 -30.26 -14.72 -23.62
N ARG A 98 -31.34 -15.47 -23.29
CA ARG A 98 -32.25 -15.39 -22.12
C ARG A 98 -32.01 -16.39 -20.96
N MET A 99 -30.98 -17.25 -20.99
CA MET A 99 -30.82 -18.33 -19.97
C MET A 99 -29.42 -18.42 -19.32
N PHE A 100 -28.44 -17.65 -19.80
CA PHE A 100 -27.07 -17.69 -19.27
C PHE A 100 -26.88 -16.86 -17.99
N PHE A 101 -27.57 -15.73 -17.84
CA PHE A 101 -27.30 -14.77 -16.77
C PHE A 101 -27.62 -15.30 -15.38
N THR A 102 -28.82 -15.85 -15.18
CA THR A 102 -29.28 -16.35 -13.89
C THR A 102 -28.40 -17.49 -13.37
N THR A 103 -28.08 -18.46 -14.24
CA THR A 103 -27.18 -19.58 -13.90
C THR A 103 -25.77 -19.08 -13.63
N ALA A 104 -25.22 -18.19 -14.47
CA ALA A 104 -23.87 -17.64 -14.30
C ALA A 104 -23.71 -16.85 -12.99
N PHE A 105 -24.68 -16.02 -12.59
CA PHE A 105 -24.60 -15.30 -11.31
C PHE A 105 -24.66 -16.26 -10.11
N THR A 106 -25.48 -17.31 -10.18
CA THR A 106 -25.59 -18.29 -9.09
C THR A 106 -24.32 -19.15 -8.97
N GLU A 107 -23.76 -19.59 -10.10
CA GLU A 107 -22.47 -20.28 -10.15
C GLU A 107 -21.34 -19.35 -9.70
N MET A 108 -21.39 -18.06 -10.04
CA MET A 108 -20.41 -17.07 -9.62
C MET A 108 -20.34 -16.93 -8.10
N HIS A 109 -21.47 -16.93 -7.37
CA HIS A 109 -21.44 -16.85 -5.90
C HIS A 109 -20.80 -18.07 -5.25
N MET A 110 -21.08 -19.26 -5.78
CA MET A 110 -20.48 -20.50 -5.29
C MET A 110 -18.99 -20.58 -5.66
N ASN A 111 -18.65 -20.22 -6.90
CA ASN A 111 -17.26 -20.14 -7.37
C ASN A 111 -16.48 -19.12 -6.55
N HIS A 112 -17.04 -17.93 -6.32
CA HIS A 112 -16.41 -16.89 -5.50
C HIS A 112 -16.08 -17.39 -4.10
N LEU A 113 -17.04 -17.99 -3.40
CA LEU A 113 -16.77 -18.60 -2.09
C LEU A 113 -15.74 -19.73 -2.21
N ALA A 114 -15.82 -20.57 -3.25
CA ALA A 114 -14.93 -21.71 -3.44
C ALA A 114 -13.49 -21.31 -3.75
N THR A 115 -13.26 -20.24 -4.51
CA THR A 115 -11.94 -19.80 -4.99
C THR A 115 -11.33 -18.72 -4.12
N GLN A 116 -12.13 -17.93 -3.39
CA GLN A 116 -11.61 -16.98 -2.43
C GLN A 116 -10.94 -17.74 -1.28
N ARG A 117 -9.61 -17.68 -1.20
CA ARG A 117 -8.82 -18.33 -0.15
C ARG A 117 -8.74 -17.48 1.12
N ASN A 118 -8.58 -16.18 0.94
CA ASN A 118 -8.26 -15.24 2.01
C ASN A 118 -9.55 -14.58 2.53
N ASP A 119 -9.71 -14.56 3.86
CA ASP A 119 -10.83 -13.92 4.59
C ASP A 119 -12.23 -14.30 4.09
N ALA A 120 -12.36 -15.49 3.48
CA ALA A 120 -13.63 -15.97 2.94
C ALA A 120 -14.63 -16.36 4.05
N ILE A 121 -14.12 -16.85 5.18
CA ILE A 121 -14.93 -17.37 6.30
C ILE A 121 -14.40 -16.95 7.67
N GLU A 122 -15.30 -16.65 8.59
CA GLU A 122 -14.97 -16.29 9.98
C GLU A 122 -14.87 -17.52 10.89
N SER A 123 -15.76 -18.49 10.70
CA SER A 123 -15.85 -19.70 11.51
C SER A 123 -16.41 -20.86 10.68
N GLU A 124 -16.38 -22.08 11.24
CA GLU A 124 -17.06 -23.23 10.65
C GLU A 124 -18.55 -22.96 10.45
N THR A 125 -19.20 -22.35 11.45
CA THR A 125 -20.62 -21.97 11.41
C THR A 125 -20.90 -20.94 10.31
N ASP A 126 -20.03 -19.94 10.17
CA ASP A 126 -20.12 -18.96 9.08
C ASP A 126 -19.96 -19.64 7.72
N CYS A 127 -18.96 -20.52 7.56
CA CYS A 127 -18.77 -21.30 6.33
C CYS A 127 -19.99 -22.15 5.98
N ARG A 128 -20.59 -22.84 6.97
CA ARG A 128 -21.83 -23.61 6.81
C ARG A 128 -22.96 -22.71 6.33
N ARG A 129 -23.17 -21.56 6.96
CA ARG A 129 -24.21 -20.60 6.54
C ARG A 129 -23.99 -20.09 5.12
N LYS A 130 -22.76 -19.68 4.80
CA LYS A 130 -22.38 -19.20 3.46
C LYS A 130 -22.59 -20.25 2.38
N TYR A 131 -22.23 -21.51 2.65
CA TYR A 131 -22.43 -22.64 1.74
C TYR A 131 -23.92 -22.90 1.50
N VAL A 132 -24.72 -23.02 2.56
CA VAL A 132 -26.16 -23.28 2.45
C VAL A 132 -26.86 -22.18 1.65
N ALA A 133 -26.57 -20.91 1.93
CA ALA A 133 -27.16 -19.79 1.18
C ALA A 133 -26.87 -19.90 -0.32
N ARG A 134 -25.66 -20.32 -0.71
CA ARG A 134 -25.23 -20.46 -2.12
C ARG A 134 -25.75 -21.72 -2.81
N CYS A 135 -26.11 -22.77 -2.07
CA CYS A 135 -26.83 -23.93 -2.61
C CYS A 135 -28.33 -23.65 -2.79
N LEU A 136 -28.93 -22.86 -1.90
CA LEU A 136 -30.36 -22.55 -1.95
C LEU A 136 -30.69 -21.42 -2.93
N PHE A 137 -29.80 -20.44 -3.08
CA PHE A 137 -30.02 -19.32 -3.99
C PHE A 137 -30.28 -19.73 -5.46
N PRO A 138 -29.56 -20.67 -6.09
CA PRO A 138 -29.89 -21.18 -7.41
C PRO A 138 -31.33 -21.74 -7.49
N LYS A 139 -31.81 -22.42 -6.45
CA LYS A 139 -33.17 -23.00 -6.41
C LYS A 139 -34.22 -21.90 -6.45
N LEU A 140 -34.00 -20.80 -5.72
CA LEU A 140 -34.84 -19.60 -5.77
C LEU A 140 -34.91 -19.02 -7.18
N THR A 141 -33.76 -18.86 -7.83
CA THR A 141 -33.72 -18.23 -9.16
C THR A 141 -34.37 -19.07 -10.26
N ARG A 142 -34.41 -20.40 -10.10
CA ARG A 142 -35.07 -21.34 -11.04
C ARG A 142 -36.58 -21.42 -10.82
N GLU A 143 -37.02 -21.42 -9.57
CA GLU A 143 -38.43 -21.59 -9.20
C GLU A 143 -39.23 -20.29 -9.25
N HIS A 144 -38.60 -19.16 -8.93
CA HIS A 144 -39.30 -17.89 -8.72
C HIS A 144 -39.02 -16.80 -9.77
N GLN A 145 -38.11 -17.05 -10.74
CA GLN A 145 -37.67 -16.13 -11.80
C GLN A 145 -37.19 -14.78 -11.24
N LEU A 146 -35.89 -14.44 -11.41
CA LEU A 146 -35.33 -13.15 -10.96
C LEU A 146 -36.13 -11.95 -11.47
N CYS A 147 -36.80 -12.06 -12.62
CA CYS A 147 -37.64 -11.02 -13.19
C CYS A 147 -38.94 -11.61 -13.78
N ARG A 148 -40.11 -11.16 -13.28
CA ARG A 148 -41.44 -11.59 -13.78
C ARG A 148 -41.67 -11.31 -15.28
N GLN A 149 -40.91 -10.39 -15.88
CA GLN A 149 -40.95 -10.03 -17.30
C GLN A 149 -39.66 -10.43 -18.03
N ASP A 150 -39.17 -11.63 -17.78
CA ASP A 150 -38.01 -12.22 -18.46
C ASP A 150 -38.24 -12.53 -19.96
N SER A 151 -39.34 -12.10 -20.56
CA SER A 151 -39.71 -12.38 -21.96
C SER A 151 -39.17 -11.39 -23.00
N GLY A 152 -38.59 -10.26 -22.57
CA GLY A 152 -38.04 -9.22 -23.45
C GLY A 152 -36.57 -9.43 -23.84
N PRO A 153 -36.08 -8.77 -24.92
CA PRO A 153 -34.66 -8.79 -25.27
C PRO A 153 -33.79 -8.17 -24.16
N CYS A 154 -32.60 -8.73 -23.91
CA CYS A 154 -31.63 -8.09 -23.01
C CYS A 154 -31.33 -6.65 -23.46
N LYS A 155 -31.15 -5.76 -22.49
CA LYS A 155 -30.82 -4.35 -22.67
C LYS A 155 -29.43 -4.09 -22.11
N LEU A 156 -28.75 -3.05 -22.60
CA LEU A 156 -27.51 -2.62 -21.99
C LEU A 156 -27.81 -2.11 -20.57
N PHE A 157 -27.10 -2.66 -19.59
CA PHE A 157 -27.21 -2.31 -18.18
C PHE A 157 -25.83 -2.05 -17.61
N CYS A 158 -25.74 -1.11 -16.67
CA CYS A 158 -24.50 -0.76 -15.99
C CYS A 158 -24.75 -0.73 -14.48
N ASP A 159 -24.07 -1.62 -13.75
CA ASP A 159 -24.21 -1.73 -12.29
C ASP A 159 -23.76 -0.47 -11.53
N ASP A 160 -22.88 0.32 -12.14
CA ASP A 160 -22.35 1.55 -11.56
C ASP A 160 -23.04 2.81 -12.10
N PHE A 161 -24.25 2.71 -12.65
CA PHE A 161 -24.99 3.86 -13.16
C PHE A 161 -25.56 4.72 -12.02
N ARG A 162 -24.73 5.60 -11.44
CA ARG A 162 -25.01 6.40 -10.24
C ARG A 162 -24.63 7.90 -10.41
N PRO A 163 -25.07 8.82 -9.53
CA PRO A 163 -24.87 10.26 -9.67
C PRO A 163 -23.41 10.67 -9.92
N GLY A 164 -22.45 9.97 -9.31
CA GLY A 164 -21.01 10.22 -9.52
C GLY A 164 -20.53 10.05 -10.97
N ASN A 165 -21.33 9.40 -11.82
CA ASN A 165 -21.01 9.09 -13.21
C ASN A 165 -21.74 10.00 -14.22
N PHE A 166 -22.43 11.05 -13.75
CA PHE A 166 -23.06 12.06 -14.61
C PHE A 166 -22.35 13.40 -14.53
N LEU A 167 -22.21 14.05 -15.69
CA LEU A 167 -21.69 15.41 -15.80
C LEU A 167 -22.86 16.38 -15.88
N ALA A 168 -22.85 17.42 -15.05
CA ALA A 168 -23.84 18.49 -15.08
C ALA A 168 -23.21 19.84 -15.45
N ASN A 169 -23.97 20.71 -16.13
CA ASN A 169 -23.57 22.09 -16.37
C ASN A 169 -23.89 23.01 -15.18
N ALA A 170 -23.60 24.30 -15.31
CA ALA A 170 -23.81 25.28 -14.24
C ALA A 170 -25.29 25.44 -13.84
N GLU A 171 -26.20 25.10 -14.74
CA GLU A 171 -27.65 25.11 -14.53
C GLU A 171 -28.18 23.75 -14.03
N HIS A 172 -27.29 22.84 -13.63
CA HIS A 172 -27.61 21.47 -13.16
C HIS A 172 -28.28 20.57 -14.21
N HIS A 173 -28.16 20.89 -15.50
CA HIS A 173 -28.59 19.99 -16.57
C HIS A 173 -27.51 18.94 -16.82
N VAL A 174 -27.94 17.67 -16.92
CA VAL A 174 -27.07 16.57 -17.31
C VAL A 174 -26.61 16.77 -18.76
N VAL A 175 -25.29 16.86 -18.96
CA VAL A 175 -24.65 17.08 -20.27
C VAL A 175 -23.85 15.88 -20.75
N GLY A 176 -23.68 14.85 -19.92
CA GLY A 176 -23.02 13.61 -20.30
C GLY A 176 -22.99 12.58 -19.19
N SER A 177 -22.61 11.36 -19.55
CA SER A 177 -22.44 10.23 -18.65
C SER A 177 -21.15 9.47 -18.98
N VAL A 178 -20.49 8.96 -17.95
CA VAL A 178 -19.16 8.36 -18.02
C VAL A 178 -19.13 7.00 -17.28
N ASP A 179 -18.00 6.28 -17.33
CA ASP A 179 -17.74 5.03 -16.59
C ASP A 179 -18.60 3.84 -17.06
N TRP A 180 -18.61 3.61 -18.38
CA TRP A 180 -19.38 2.54 -19.01
C TRP A 180 -18.68 1.17 -19.02
N GLU A 181 -17.49 1.03 -18.42
CA GLU A 181 -16.64 -0.17 -18.50
C GLU A 181 -17.24 -1.45 -17.88
N PHE A 182 -18.19 -1.28 -16.96
CA PHE A 182 -18.94 -2.38 -16.34
C PHE A 182 -20.32 -2.58 -16.97
N SER A 183 -20.51 -2.12 -18.21
CA SER A 183 -21.78 -2.32 -18.92
C SER A 183 -21.84 -3.68 -19.59
N TYR A 184 -22.98 -4.34 -19.47
CA TYR A 184 -23.23 -5.64 -20.08
C TYR A 184 -24.69 -5.74 -20.55
N ALA A 185 -24.98 -6.69 -21.43
CA ALA A 185 -26.36 -7.00 -21.77
C ALA A 185 -27.00 -7.70 -20.57
N ALA A 186 -28.07 -7.16 -20.00
CA ALA A 186 -28.78 -7.74 -18.86
C ALA A 186 -30.28 -7.89 -19.18
N PRO A 187 -31.01 -8.76 -18.47
CA PRO A 187 -32.47 -8.78 -18.53
C PRO A 187 -33.05 -7.41 -18.22
N VAL A 188 -34.12 -7.02 -18.93
CA VAL A 188 -34.77 -5.72 -18.73
C VAL A 188 -35.23 -5.51 -17.29
N GLY A 189 -35.57 -6.58 -16.58
CA GLY A 189 -36.02 -6.49 -15.19
C GLY A 189 -34.96 -6.00 -14.21
N PHE A 190 -33.67 -5.95 -14.57
CA PHE A 190 -32.66 -5.25 -13.76
C PHE A 190 -32.90 -3.73 -13.75
N ALA A 191 -33.38 -3.17 -14.87
CA ALA A 191 -33.75 -1.75 -14.94
C ALA A 191 -35.03 -1.44 -14.15
N TYR A 192 -35.80 -2.47 -13.77
CA TYR A 192 -36.98 -2.32 -12.91
C TYR A 192 -36.62 -2.26 -11.43
N SER A 193 -35.38 -2.54 -11.05
CA SER A 193 -34.97 -2.27 -9.67
C SER A 193 -34.76 -0.76 -9.47
N PRO A 194 -35.34 -0.16 -8.42
CA PRO A 194 -35.09 1.24 -8.14
C PRO A 194 -33.60 1.51 -7.86
N PRO A 195 -33.12 2.74 -8.07
CA PRO A 195 -31.70 3.05 -7.91
C PRO A 195 -31.25 2.89 -6.46
N PHE A 196 -30.33 1.95 -6.19
CA PHE A 196 -29.86 1.68 -4.82
C PHE A 196 -29.16 2.88 -4.14
N TRP A 197 -28.82 3.92 -4.90
CA TRP A 197 -28.02 5.06 -4.46
C TRP A 197 -28.83 6.30 -4.07
N LEU A 198 -30.17 6.21 -3.93
CA LEU A 198 -31.01 7.37 -3.57
C LEU A 198 -30.58 8.08 -2.28
N LEU A 199 -30.03 7.35 -1.32
CA LEU A 199 -29.50 7.90 -0.06
C LEU A 199 -28.01 8.28 -0.12
N LEU A 200 -27.35 8.09 -1.28
CA LEU A 200 -25.91 8.24 -1.52
C LEU A 200 -24.99 7.31 -0.72
N GLU A 201 -25.46 6.72 0.38
CA GLU A 201 -24.79 5.70 1.18
C GLU A 201 -25.42 4.32 0.98
N LEU A 202 -24.59 3.27 0.93
CA LEU A 202 -25.04 1.91 0.68
C LEU A 202 -25.58 1.22 1.95
N PRO A 203 -26.53 0.27 1.83
CA PRO A 203 -27.12 -0.39 2.98
C PRO A 203 -26.09 -1.11 3.87
N GLU A 204 -25.01 -1.64 3.30
CA GLU A 204 -23.94 -2.31 4.04
C GLU A 204 -23.03 -1.37 4.85
N PHE A 205 -23.00 -0.08 4.55
CA PHE A 205 -22.19 0.92 5.24
C PHE A 205 -23.02 1.81 6.17
N TRP A 206 -24.33 1.57 6.24
CA TRP A 206 -25.24 2.35 7.08
C TRP A 206 -25.05 1.98 8.56
N SER A 207 -24.54 2.91 9.36
CA SER A 207 -24.18 2.67 10.77
C SER A 207 -25.34 2.23 11.65
N GLU A 208 -26.56 2.68 11.35
CA GLU A 208 -27.78 2.31 12.10
C GLU A 208 -28.42 1.00 11.61
N GLY A 209 -27.80 0.33 10.63
CA GLY A 209 -28.19 -0.99 10.13
C GLY A 209 -29.22 -0.98 9.00
N LEU A 210 -29.42 -2.17 8.42
CA LEU A 210 -30.20 -2.39 7.20
C LEU A 210 -31.67 -1.96 7.31
N GLN A 211 -32.32 -2.18 8.46
CA GLN A 211 -33.72 -1.79 8.68
C GLN A 211 -33.87 -0.27 8.67
N ASN A 212 -32.98 0.45 9.34
CA ASN A 212 -32.99 1.91 9.37
C ASN A 212 -32.75 2.49 7.98
N TRP A 213 -31.76 1.96 7.24
CA TRP A 213 -31.54 2.31 5.84
C TRP A 213 -32.79 2.10 4.97
N THR A 214 -33.46 0.95 5.13
CA THR A 214 -34.69 0.63 4.38
C THR A 214 -35.76 1.70 4.62
N HIS A 215 -35.94 2.13 5.88
CA HIS A 215 -36.93 3.14 6.26
C HIS A 215 -36.65 4.51 5.62
N HIS A 216 -35.40 4.97 5.62
CA HIS A 216 -35.03 6.22 4.95
C HIS A 216 -35.12 6.12 3.43
N TYR A 217 -34.75 4.97 2.88
CA TYR A 217 -34.77 4.73 1.44
C TYR A 217 -36.19 4.77 0.89
N GLU A 218 -37.16 4.20 1.60
CA GLU A 218 -38.58 4.27 1.22
C GLU A 218 -39.09 5.71 1.07
N GLN A 219 -38.69 6.61 1.96
CA GLN A 219 -39.08 8.02 1.87
C GLN A 219 -38.50 8.69 0.61
N GLY A 220 -37.22 8.44 0.32
CA GLY A 220 -36.57 8.95 -0.89
C GLY A 220 -37.13 8.33 -2.18
N LEU A 221 -37.47 7.05 -2.14
CA LEU A 221 -38.05 6.31 -3.25
C LEU A 221 -39.39 6.88 -3.67
N GLU A 222 -40.28 7.23 -2.73
CA GLU A 222 -41.58 7.83 -3.06
C GLU A 222 -41.44 9.15 -3.82
N ILE A 223 -40.48 9.99 -3.41
CA ILE A 223 -40.20 11.26 -4.08
C ILE A 223 -39.67 10.99 -5.50
N PHE A 224 -38.71 10.08 -5.62
CA PHE A 224 -38.10 9.71 -6.89
C PHE A 224 -39.14 9.15 -7.88
N LEU A 225 -39.96 8.19 -7.45
CA LEU A 225 -40.99 7.58 -8.28
C LEU A 225 -42.05 8.59 -8.73
N SER A 226 -42.42 9.52 -7.86
CA SER A 226 -43.39 10.59 -8.19
C SER A 226 -42.84 11.49 -9.30
N LEU A 227 -41.59 11.93 -9.18
CA LEU A 227 -40.93 12.77 -10.17
C LEU A 227 -40.66 12.01 -11.48
N LEU A 228 -40.21 10.75 -11.39
CA LEU A 228 -39.96 9.91 -12.55
C LEU A 228 -41.24 9.76 -13.37
N LYS A 229 -42.36 9.45 -12.72
CA LYS A 229 -43.66 9.33 -13.36
C LYS A 229 -44.08 10.61 -14.09
N GLU A 230 -43.94 11.76 -13.47
CA GLU A 230 -44.25 13.06 -14.09
C GLU A 230 -43.42 13.29 -15.37
N ARG A 231 -42.12 12.96 -15.33
CA ARG A 231 -41.23 13.10 -16.49
C ARG A 231 -41.54 12.09 -17.59
N GLU A 232 -41.90 10.86 -17.22
CA GLU A 232 -42.37 9.83 -18.15
C GLU A 232 -43.68 10.26 -18.83
N ASP A 233 -44.66 10.82 -18.09
CA ASP A 233 -45.92 11.34 -18.64
C ASP A 233 -45.68 12.45 -19.68
N VAL A 234 -44.75 13.36 -19.39
CA VAL A 234 -44.32 14.39 -20.35
C VAL A 234 -43.65 13.77 -21.57
N GLY A 235 -42.79 12.75 -21.39
CA GLY A 235 -42.14 12.05 -22.49
C GLY A 235 -43.13 11.30 -23.40
N ILE A 236 -44.13 10.65 -22.80
CA ILE A 236 -45.17 9.91 -23.51
C ILE A 236 -46.10 10.86 -24.27
N SER A 237 -46.55 11.95 -23.65
CA SER A 237 -47.37 12.96 -24.34
C SER A 237 -46.67 13.62 -25.53
N ARG A 238 -45.33 13.69 -25.51
CA ARG A 238 -44.49 14.18 -26.62
C ARG A 238 -44.14 13.10 -27.65
N GLY A 239 -44.54 11.85 -27.44
CA GLY A 239 -44.20 10.71 -28.31
C GLY A 239 -42.73 10.31 -28.28
N ILE A 240 -41.97 10.77 -27.27
CA ILE A 240 -40.56 10.39 -27.06
C ILE A 240 -40.47 9.01 -26.40
N LEU A 241 -41.42 8.72 -25.51
CA LEU A 241 -41.56 7.45 -24.80
C LEU A 241 -42.91 6.81 -25.14
N THR A 242 -43.01 5.51 -24.91
CA THR A 242 -44.28 4.77 -24.93
C THR A 242 -44.54 4.23 -23.52
N GLU A 243 -45.78 3.80 -23.24
CA GLU A 243 -46.13 3.20 -21.95
C GLU A 243 -45.27 1.96 -21.61
N GLU A 244 -44.77 1.23 -22.61
CA GLU A 244 -43.85 0.10 -22.42
C GLU A 244 -42.48 0.51 -21.83
N HIS A 245 -42.10 1.78 -21.95
CA HIS A 245 -40.85 2.31 -21.40
C HIS A 245 -40.99 2.84 -19.97
N ARG A 246 -42.20 2.82 -19.39
CA ARG A 246 -42.46 3.38 -18.06
C ARG A 246 -41.82 2.53 -16.97
N LEU A 247 -40.87 3.11 -16.23
CA LEU A 247 -40.15 2.44 -15.16
C LEU A 247 -40.77 2.69 -13.78
N SER A 248 -41.47 3.81 -13.57
CA SER A 248 -41.97 4.19 -12.24
C SER A 248 -42.82 3.10 -11.58
N ASN A 249 -43.73 2.46 -12.34
CA ASN A 249 -44.62 1.42 -11.82
C ASN A 249 -43.84 0.13 -11.54
N HIS A 250 -42.94 -0.25 -12.46
CA HIS A 250 -42.10 -1.43 -12.29
C HIS A 250 -41.16 -1.31 -11.10
N MET A 251 -40.57 -0.14 -10.87
CA MET A 251 -39.71 0.13 -9.71
C MET A 251 -40.46 0.09 -8.39
N ARG A 252 -41.70 0.60 -8.36
CA ARG A 252 -42.58 0.47 -7.19
C ARG A 252 -42.88 -0.98 -6.88
N GLU A 253 -43.37 -1.72 -7.86
CA GLU A 253 -43.71 -3.14 -7.71
C GLU A 253 -42.49 -3.98 -7.29
N ASN A 254 -41.31 -3.69 -7.86
CA ASN A 254 -40.06 -4.38 -7.53
C ASN A 254 -39.60 -4.16 -6.08
N TRP A 255 -39.83 -2.95 -5.55
CA TRP A 255 -39.56 -2.64 -4.15
C TRP A 255 -40.56 -3.33 -3.22
N GLU A 256 -41.86 -3.13 -3.47
CA GLU A 256 -42.96 -3.67 -2.65
C GLU A 256 -42.97 -5.20 -2.61
N SER A 257 -42.61 -5.86 -3.72
CA SER A 257 -42.49 -7.31 -3.75
C SER A 257 -41.28 -7.83 -2.98
N GLY A 258 -40.25 -7.00 -2.77
CA GLY A 258 -38.94 -7.39 -2.24
C GLY A 258 -37.98 -7.95 -3.30
N ASP A 259 -38.32 -7.89 -4.58
CA ASP A 259 -37.45 -8.33 -5.69
C ASP A 259 -36.19 -7.47 -5.83
N PHE A 260 -36.24 -6.22 -5.35
CA PHE A 260 -35.05 -5.37 -5.22
C PHE A 260 -33.91 -6.10 -4.48
N TRP A 261 -34.21 -6.72 -3.34
CA TRP A 261 -33.19 -7.39 -2.52
C TRP A 261 -32.65 -8.64 -3.18
N LEU A 262 -33.48 -9.34 -3.95
CA LEU A 262 -33.06 -10.49 -4.74
C LEU A 262 -32.07 -10.06 -5.83
N ASN A 263 -32.41 -9.00 -6.58
CA ASN A 263 -31.53 -8.42 -7.60
C ASN A 263 -30.27 -7.77 -7.01
N TYR A 264 -30.35 -7.18 -5.82
CA TYR A 264 -29.21 -6.60 -5.12
C TYR A 264 -28.23 -7.70 -4.68
N ALA A 265 -28.72 -8.77 -4.04
CA ALA A 265 -27.91 -9.92 -3.65
C ALA A 265 -27.29 -10.64 -4.86
N ALA A 266 -28.04 -10.78 -5.96
CA ALA A 266 -27.54 -11.41 -7.18
C ALA A 266 -26.32 -10.69 -7.75
N ARG A 267 -26.30 -9.35 -7.73
CA ARG A 267 -25.27 -8.50 -8.35
C ARG A 267 -24.09 -8.17 -7.44
N LYS A 268 -24.25 -8.26 -6.11
CA LYS A 268 -23.25 -7.83 -5.11
C LYS A 268 -22.75 -9.00 -4.28
N SER A 269 -21.68 -9.66 -4.72
CA SER A 269 -21.17 -10.90 -4.10
C SER A 269 -20.65 -10.75 -2.66
N TRP A 270 -20.07 -9.59 -2.32
CA TRP A 270 -19.48 -9.37 -0.99
C TRP A 270 -20.52 -9.14 0.13
N VAL A 271 -21.70 -8.62 -0.19
CA VAL A 271 -22.82 -8.40 0.75
C VAL A 271 -23.93 -9.43 0.63
N PHE A 272 -23.72 -10.43 -0.21
CA PHE A 272 -24.68 -11.50 -0.49
C PHE A 272 -25.23 -12.10 0.80
N ASP A 273 -24.36 -12.46 1.75
CA ASP A 273 -24.77 -13.14 2.99
C ASP A 273 -25.67 -12.27 3.88
N MET A 274 -25.31 -11.00 4.06
CA MET A 274 -26.10 -10.04 4.85
C MET A 274 -27.51 -9.90 4.27
N VAL A 275 -27.60 -9.66 2.96
CA VAL A 275 -28.88 -9.41 2.28
C VAL A 275 -29.70 -10.69 2.16
N TYR A 276 -29.06 -11.82 1.84
CA TYR A 276 -29.71 -13.11 1.71
C TYR A 276 -30.43 -13.48 3.00
N TRP A 277 -29.71 -13.50 4.13
CA TRP A 277 -30.30 -13.90 5.41
C TRP A 277 -31.31 -12.89 5.95
N ALA A 278 -31.12 -11.59 5.70
CA ALA A 278 -31.99 -10.56 6.25
C ALA A 278 -33.28 -10.32 5.44
N LYS A 279 -33.23 -10.45 4.11
CA LYS A 279 -34.30 -10.00 3.21
C LYS A 279 -34.80 -11.08 2.23
N VAL A 280 -34.00 -12.10 1.91
CA VAL A 280 -34.32 -13.10 0.88
C VAL A 280 -34.80 -14.42 1.49
N ASP A 281 -34.05 -15.01 2.42
CA ASP A 281 -34.28 -16.37 2.93
C ASP A 281 -35.71 -16.58 3.46
N LYS A 282 -36.13 -15.76 4.44
CA LYS A 282 -37.46 -15.88 5.06
C LYS A 282 -38.62 -15.66 4.09
N ARG A 283 -38.41 -14.84 3.06
CA ARG A 283 -39.43 -14.54 2.06
C ARG A 283 -39.84 -15.78 1.26
N PHE A 284 -38.88 -16.65 0.96
CA PHE A 284 -39.11 -17.83 0.12
C PHE A 284 -39.22 -19.14 0.90
N PHE A 285 -38.54 -19.24 2.05
CA PHE A 285 -38.48 -20.47 2.83
C PHE A 285 -39.17 -20.38 4.20
N GLY A 286 -39.84 -19.25 4.51
CA GLY A 286 -40.61 -19.03 5.74
C GLY A 286 -39.75 -18.85 7.00
N ASP A 287 -40.36 -18.92 8.18
CA ASP A 287 -39.68 -18.69 9.48
C ASP A 287 -38.90 -19.90 10.03
N GLY A 288 -38.64 -20.90 9.18
CA GLY A 288 -37.84 -22.07 9.55
C GLY A 288 -36.42 -21.73 10.01
N ASP A 289 -35.84 -22.62 10.80
CA ASP A 289 -34.49 -22.46 11.32
C ASP A 289 -33.42 -22.99 10.34
N PHE A 290 -32.15 -22.93 10.74
CA PHE A 290 -31.05 -23.41 9.89
C PHE A 290 -31.13 -24.91 9.57
N LYS A 291 -31.71 -25.74 10.45
CA LYS A 291 -31.89 -27.17 10.20
C LYS A 291 -32.94 -27.41 9.12
N ASP A 292 -34.00 -26.62 9.11
CA ASP A 292 -34.99 -26.66 8.04
C ASP A 292 -34.35 -26.36 6.68
N ARG A 293 -33.40 -25.43 6.62
CA ARG A 293 -32.64 -25.11 5.39
C ARG A 293 -31.74 -26.25 4.93
N LEU A 294 -31.17 -27.03 5.85
CA LEU A 294 -30.35 -28.19 5.50
C LEU A 294 -31.19 -29.31 4.84
N LEU A 295 -32.47 -29.43 5.20
CA LEU A 295 -33.37 -30.40 4.58
C LEU A 295 -33.72 -30.06 3.12
N LEU A 296 -33.56 -28.79 2.72
CA LEU A 296 -33.79 -28.33 1.35
C LEU A 296 -32.61 -28.62 0.40
N LEU A 297 -31.46 -29.04 0.94
CA LEU A 297 -30.30 -29.45 0.15
C LEU A 297 -30.55 -30.83 -0.50
N THR A 298 -29.89 -31.09 -1.62
CA THR A 298 -29.80 -32.44 -2.19
C THR A 298 -28.85 -33.30 -1.34
N GLU A 299 -28.88 -34.61 -1.54
CA GLU A 299 -27.97 -35.53 -0.86
C GLU A 299 -26.50 -35.21 -1.20
N GLU A 300 -26.20 -35.01 -2.48
CA GLU A 300 -24.87 -34.61 -2.96
C GLU A 300 -24.38 -33.29 -2.35
N GLU A 301 -25.25 -32.27 -2.26
CA GLU A 301 -24.90 -30.98 -1.67
C GLU A 301 -24.57 -31.10 -0.17
N ARG A 302 -25.28 -31.97 0.56
CA ARG A 302 -24.99 -32.26 1.98
C ARG A 302 -23.70 -33.04 2.14
N ASP A 303 -23.47 -34.05 1.31
CA ASP A 303 -22.29 -34.91 1.38
C ASP A 303 -21.01 -34.11 1.05
N CYS A 304 -21.09 -33.16 0.11
CA CYS A 304 -19.96 -32.30 -0.25
C CYS A 304 -19.66 -31.21 0.80
N MET A 305 -20.62 -30.88 1.66
CA MET A 305 -20.54 -29.73 2.56
C MET A 305 -19.38 -29.86 3.55
N ASP A 306 -19.25 -31.00 4.23
CA ASP A 306 -18.21 -31.19 5.23
C ASP A 306 -16.80 -31.14 4.59
N GLY A 307 -16.62 -31.75 3.42
CA GLY A 307 -15.36 -31.66 2.66
C GLY A 307 -15.03 -30.23 2.24
N PHE A 308 -16.03 -29.45 1.81
CA PHE A 308 -15.87 -28.04 1.47
C PHE A 308 -15.43 -27.21 2.68
N ILE A 309 -16.07 -27.42 3.83
CA ILE A 309 -15.77 -26.69 5.06
C ILE A 309 -14.37 -27.02 5.56
N GLN A 310 -13.99 -28.30 5.59
CA GLN A 310 -12.64 -28.71 5.98
C GLN A 310 -11.57 -28.06 5.08
N ARG A 311 -11.79 -28.04 3.76
CA ARG A 311 -10.91 -27.34 2.83
C ARG A 311 -10.83 -25.84 3.14
N LYS A 312 -11.95 -25.17 3.39
CA LYS A 312 -11.97 -23.72 3.68
C LYS A 312 -11.31 -23.38 5.01
N LEU A 313 -11.50 -24.21 6.04
CA LEU A 313 -10.82 -24.06 7.32
C LEU A 313 -9.31 -24.30 7.17
N ALA A 314 -8.90 -25.26 6.33
CA ALA A 314 -7.49 -25.48 6.00
C ALA A 314 -6.90 -24.29 5.24
N GLU A 315 -7.58 -23.75 4.21
CA GLU A 315 -7.16 -22.54 3.48
C GLU A 315 -7.06 -21.32 4.40
N LYS A 316 -8.01 -21.14 5.34
CA LYS A 316 -7.93 -20.10 6.37
C LYS A 316 -6.73 -20.30 7.27
N LYS A 317 -6.49 -21.52 7.75
CA LYS A 317 -5.33 -21.84 8.59
C LYS A 317 -4.03 -21.61 7.83
N GLU A 318 -3.96 -22.00 6.56
CA GLU A 318 -2.83 -21.73 5.67
C GLU A 318 -2.64 -20.22 5.50
N HIS A 319 -3.69 -19.43 5.26
CA HIS A 319 -3.62 -17.96 5.21
C HIS A 319 -3.17 -17.35 6.54
N THR A 320 -3.69 -17.82 7.68
CA THR A 320 -3.25 -17.44 9.04
C THR A 320 -1.83 -17.92 9.35
N SER A 321 -1.33 -18.97 8.70
CA SER A 321 0.06 -19.41 8.81
C SER A 321 0.98 -18.66 7.83
N ALA A 322 0.45 -18.26 6.67
CA ALA A 322 1.17 -17.71 5.54
C ALA A 322 1.25 -16.18 5.57
N LEU A 323 0.27 -15.52 6.22
CA LEU A 323 0.44 -14.17 6.74
C LEU A 323 1.42 -14.11 7.93
N GLY A 324 1.98 -15.26 8.35
CA GLY A 324 2.28 -15.57 9.74
C GLY A 324 1.03 -15.41 10.62
N PRO A 325 1.06 -15.78 11.91
CA PRO A 325 -0.07 -15.44 12.78
C PRO A 325 -0.42 -13.97 12.54
N PRO A 326 -1.70 -13.52 12.46
CA PRO A 326 -1.95 -12.10 12.74
C PRO A 326 -1.10 -11.86 13.96
N LEU A 327 -0.21 -10.84 13.96
CA LEU A 327 0.52 -10.49 15.18
C LEU A 327 -0.52 -10.74 16.25
N GLN A 328 -0.29 -11.76 17.10
CA GLN A 328 -1.13 -11.91 18.28
C GLN A 328 -1.21 -10.49 18.80
N ASP A 329 -2.35 -10.07 19.35
CA ASP A 329 -2.34 -8.91 20.23
C ASP A 329 -1.13 -9.11 21.14
N THR A 330 0.01 -8.54 20.73
CA THR A 330 1.28 -8.78 21.36
C THR A 330 0.97 -8.00 22.59
N GLY A 331 0.99 -8.63 23.76
CA GLY A 331 0.75 -7.93 25.01
C GLY A 331 1.61 -6.67 25.20
N LEU A 332 2.53 -6.36 24.26
CA LEU A 332 2.98 -5.01 23.93
C LEU A 332 1.84 -4.07 23.55
N THR A 333 1.38 -3.39 24.58
CA THR A 333 0.58 -2.17 24.52
C THR A 333 1.45 -0.96 24.14
N TYR A 334 2.77 -1.11 23.99
CA TYR A 334 3.73 0.00 23.78
C TYR A 334 3.68 1.09 24.86
N GLY A 335 3.16 0.77 26.06
CA GLY A 335 2.85 1.73 27.12
C GLY A 335 1.54 2.52 26.91
N CYS A 336 0.72 2.13 25.94
CA CYS A 336 -0.58 2.74 25.64
C CYS A 336 -1.72 2.26 26.54
N ASP A 337 -1.49 1.25 27.38
CA ASP A 337 -2.42 0.72 28.39
C ASP A 337 -2.35 1.45 29.73
N GLU A 338 -1.47 2.44 29.88
CA GLU A 338 -1.34 3.31 31.05
C GLU A 338 -2.03 4.67 30.81
N PRO A 339 -3.37 4.77 30.87
CA PRO A 339 -4.11 5.97 30.52
C PRO A 339 -3.74 7.21 31.36
N GLU A 340 -3.27 7.00 32.60
CA GLU A 340 -2.81 8.07 33.49
C GLU A 340 -1.51 8.73 32.98
N ASN A 341 -0.63 7.96 32.33
CA ASN A 341 0.64 8.44 31.80
C ASN A 341 0.50 9.03 30.38
N LEU A 342 -0.50 8.58 29.61
CA LEU A 342 -0.78 9.08 28.26
C LEU A 342 -1.09 10.57 28.22
N SER A 343 -1.82 11.09 29.22
CA SER A 343 -2.11 12.54 29.29
C SER A 343 -0.82 13.37 29.38
N GLY A 344 0.13 12.95 30.23
CA GLY A 344 1.43 13.62 30.34
C GLY A 344 2.26 13.52 29.07
N THR A 345 2.18 12.38 28.37
CA THR A 345 2.83 12.18 27.07
C THR A 345 2.27 13.12 25.99
N ILE A 346 0.94 13.28 25.94
CA ILE A 346 0.26 14.21 25.03
C ILE A 346 0.63 15.66 25.36
N ASP A 347 0.62 16.04 26.64
CA ASP A 347 1.01 17.38 27.08
C ASP A 347 2.47 17.70 26.69
N ARG A 348 3.38 16.73 26.81
CA ARG A 348 4.77 16.85 26.38
C ARG A 348 4.89 17.09 24.87
N LEU A 349 4.15 16.34 24.05
CA LEU A 349 4.11 16.52 22.58
C LEU A 349 3.57 17.89 22.20
N LEU A 350 2.41 18.27 22.74
CA LEU A 350 1.76 19.54 22.46
C LEU A 350 2.60 20.73 22.92
N THR A 351 3.29 20.62 24.04
CA THR A 351 4.21 21.66 24.54
C THR A 351 5.38 21.87 23.58
N ALA A 352 6.00 20.79 23.08
CA ALA A 352 7.10 20.88 22.11
C ALA A 352 6.64 21.53 20.79
N LEU A 353 5.45 21.17 20.29
CA LEU A 353 4.87 21.77 19.09
C LEU A 353 4.56 23.27 19.28
N LYS A 354 4.04 23.67 20.45
CA LYS A 354 3.77 25.08 20.78
C LYS A 354 5.06 25.90 20.88
N GLN A 355 6.13 25.35 21.46
CA GLN A 355 7.43 26.01 21.51
C GLN A 355 7.96 26.28 20.10
N HIS A 356 7.83 25.31 19.19
CA HIS A 356 8.20 25.50 17.79
C HIS A 356 7.37 26.60 17.08
N GLN A 357 6.05 26.63 17.28
CA GLN A 357 5.18 27.66 16.70
C GLN A 357 5.59 29.08 17.13
N ALA A 358 6.06 29.27 18.37
CA ALA A 358 6.56 30.55 18.85
C ALA A 358 7.83 31.02 18.11
N HIS A 359 8.66 30.09 17.62
CA HIS A 359 9.87 30.40 16.85
C HIS A 359 9.58 30.75 15.37
N LEU A 360 8.42 30.37 14.83
CA LEU A 360 8.04 30.54 13.40
C LEU A 360 6.97 31.61 13.15
N ALA A 361 6.82 32.62 14.02
CA ALA A 361 5.76 33.65 13.99
C ALA A 361 5.57 34.46 12.67
N TYR A 362 6.29 34.13 11.59
CA TYR A 362 6.18 34.71 10.26
C TYR A 362 5.49 33.80 9.21
N ILE A 363 5.21 32.52 9.52
CA ILE A 363 4.51 31.59 8.62
C ILE A 363 3.07 31.41 9.12
N LYS A 364 2.07 31.59 8.23
CA LYS A 364 0.63 31.50 8.55
C LYS A 364 0.32 30.22 9.34
N SER A 365 -0.29 30.40 10.51
CA SER A 365 -0.71 29.31 11.38
C SER A 365 -1.97 28.65 10.81
N ASP A 366 -1.88 27.40 10.38
CA ASP A 366 -3.06 26.53 10.30
C ASP A 366 -2.92 25.52 11.44
N SER A 367 -3.27 25.95 12.65
CA SER A 367 -3.41 25.05 13.79
C SER A 367 -4.75 24.31 13.65
N VAL A 368 -4.79 23.30 12.78
CA VAL A 368 -5.91 22.33 12.79
C VAL A 368 -5.81 21.54 14.08
N ASN A 369 -6.65 21.91 15.05
CA ASN A 369 -6.96 21.23 16.32
C ASN A 369 -5.96 20.14 16.74
N ALA A 370 -4.74 20.54 17.13
CA ALA A 370 -3.68 19.62 17.56
C ALA A 370 -4.14 18.70 18.70
N ASP A 371 -5.00 19.21 19.59
CA ASP A 371 -5.60 18.45 20.68
C ASP A 371 -6.47 17.27 20.18
N ALA A 372 -7.15 17.43 19.04
CA ALA A 372 -7.91 16.34 18.42
C ALA A 372 -7.00 15.32 17.72
N PHE A 373 -5.95 15.79 17.03
CA PHE A 373 -5.04 14.91 16.31
C PHE A 373 -4.18 14.07 17.26
N PHE A 374 -3.60 14.68 18.29
CA PHE A 374 -2.78 14.01 19.31
C PHE A 374 -3.59 13.47 20.50
N SER A 375 -4.81 13.00 20.27
CA SER A 375 -5.64 12.38 21.32
C SER A 375 -5.12 11.00 21.72
N SER A 376 -5.45 10.53 22.93
CA SER A 376 -5.03 9.20 23.42
C SER A 376 -5.44 8.09 22.45
N GLN A 377 -6.65 8.17 21.89
CA GLN A 377 -7.15 7.19 20.93
C GLN A 377 -6.34 7.18 19.63
N ASN A 378 -6.00 8.37 19.11
CA ASN A 378 -5.20 8.48 17.90
C ASN A 378 -3.75 8.05 18.13
N LEU A 379 -3.17 8.33 19.30
CA LEU A 379 -1.82 7.92 19.65
C LEU A 379 -1.69 6.39 19.62
N VAL A 380 -2.62 5.66 20.27
CA VAL A 380 -2.66 4.19 20.19
C VAL A 380 -2.79 3.73 18.75
N ARG A 381 -3.76 4.29 18.01
CA ARG A 381 -4.02 3.92 16.62
C ARG A 381 -2.81 4.11 15.71
N PHE A 382 -2.14 5.26 15.81
CA PHE A 382 -1.01 5.62 14.95
C PHE A 382 0.26 4.85 15.31
N VAL A 383 0.57 4.65 16.59
CA VAL A 383 1.70 3.80 17.01
C VAL A 383 1.48 2.35 16.56
N THR A 384 0.28 1.80 16.75
CA THR A 384 -0.06 0.47 16.25
C THR A 384 0.05 0.40 14.74
N SER A 385 -0.42 1.44 14.02
CA SER A 385 -0.31 1.50 12.55
C SER A 385 1.13 1.54 12.06
N PHE A 386 2.03 2.24 12.77
CA PHE A 386 3.47 2.24 12.49
C PHE A 386 4.06 0.84 12.61
N PHE A 387 3.85 0.14 13.74
CA PHE A 387 4.40 -1.20 13.97
C PHE A 387 3.78 -2.27 13.06
N GLN A 388 2.54 -2.10 12.63
CA GLN A 388 1.87 -3.05 11.74
C GLN A 388 2.20 -2.86 10.26
N HIS A 389 2.33 -1.61 9.80
CA HIS A 389 2.39 -1.30 8.36
C HIS A 389 3.73 -0.72 7.90
N CYS A 390 4.48 -0.04 8.77
CA CYS A 390 5.71 0.65 8.40
C CYS A 390 6.97 -0.12 8.85
N TYR A 391 6.90 -0.74 10.04
CA TYR A 391 8.03 -1.38 10.71
C TYR A 391 8.75 -2.46 9.90
N ASN A 392 8.02 -3.27 9.12
CA ASN A 392 8.61 -4.36 8.32
C ASN A 392 9.61 -3.88 7.25
N GLY A 393 9.64 -2.58 6.91
CA GLY A 393 10.67 -1.97 6.05
C GLY A 393 11.75 -1.17 6.81
N ASP A 394 11.52 -0.88 8.10
CA ASP A 394 12.21 0.15 8.89
C ASP A 394 12.57 -0.37 10.30
N SER A 395 13.09 -1.60 10.40
CA SER A 395 13.44 -2.27 11.68
C SER A 395 14.66 -1.65 12.38
N PHE A 396 14.77 -0.32 12.50
CA PHE A 396 15.83 0.35 13.28
C PHE A 396 15.27 1.00 14.56
N VAL A 397 13.95 0.99 14.76
CA VAL A 397 13.29 1.20 16.06
C VAL A 397 13.06 -0.18 16.65
N HIS A 398 13.51 -0.48 17.87
CA HIS A 398 13.35 -1.82 18.43
C HIS A 398 11.99 -1.96 19.13
N GLN A 399 11.14 -2.85 18.60
CA GLN A 399 9.73 -2.99 19.00
C GLN A 399 9.57 -3.32 20.49
N ALA A 400 10.36 -4.26 21.02
CA ALA A 400 10.22 -4.72 22.40
C ALA A 400 10.64 -3.67 23.45
N SER A 401 11.51 -2.71 23.09
CA SER A 401 11.92 -1.63 23.99
C SER A 401 11.16 -0.33 23.82
N PHE A 402 10.29 -0.23 22.81
CA PHE A 402 9.57 1.00 22.52
C PHE A 402 8.44 1.22 23.53
N ASN A 403 8.41 2.41 24.14
CA ASN A 403 7.35 2.81 25.07
C ASN A 403 7.05 4.30 24.92
N VAL A 404 5.78 4.63 24.64
CA VAL A 404 5.32 6.00 24.34
C VAL A 404 5.56 7.00 25.48
N ASN A 405 5.58 6.52 26.73
CA ASN A 405 5.75 7.37 27.91
C ASN A 405 7.22 7.69 28.21
N THR A 406 8.16 6.86 27.73
CA THR A 406 9.59 7.00 28.05
C THR A 406 10.45 7.43 26.87
N VAL A 407 10.00 7.18 25.64
CA VAL A 407 10.75 7.55 24.43
C VAL A 407 10.78 9.07 24.25
N SER A 408 11.87 9.58 23.67
CA SER A 408 12.03 11.01 23.36
C SER A 408 10.88 11.56 22.51
N THR A 409 10.61 12.85 22.69
CA THR A 409 9.49 13.54 22.02
C THR A 409 9.66 13.52 20.51
N ALA A 410 10.91 13.60 20.04
CA ALA A 410 11.28 13.56 18.64
C ALA A 410 10.91 12.22 17.98
N VAL A 411 11.33 11.09 18.58
CA VAL A 411 10.99 9.75 18.06
C VAL A 411 9.49 9.52 18.12
N LEU A 412 8.84 9.87 19.24
CA LEU A 412 7.40 9.69 19.39
C LEU A 412 6.62 10.44 18.30
N LEU A 413 6.97 11.71 18.07
CA LEU A 413 6.34 12.51 17.02
C LEU A 413 6.58 11.90 15.63
N ALA A 414 7.82 11.48 15.34
CA ALA A 414 8.16 10.87 14.05
C ALA A 414 7.37 9.57 13.80
N VAL A 415 7.28 8.70 14.81
CA VAL A 415 6.50 7.45 14.78
C VAL A 415 5.01 7.72 14.58
N ILE A 416 4.44 8.70 15.32
CA ILE A 416 3.04 9.09 15.18
C ILE A 416 2.73 9.59 13.77
N LEU A 417 3.57 10.48 13.22
CA LEU A 417 3.34 11.05 11.89
C LEU A 417 3.45 10.00 10.78
N LEU A 418 4.45 9.11 10.86
CA LEU A 418 4.56 8.01 9.90
C LEU A 418 3.43 6.99 10.03
N GLY A 419 3.00 6.69 11.25
CA GLY A 419 1.83 5.84 11.51
C GLY A 419 0.51 6.46 11.04
N ALA A 420 0.35 7.78 11.18
CA ALA A 420 -0.82 8.49 10.67
C ALA A 420 -0.88 8.47 9.14
N MET A 421 0.28 8.60 8.47
CA MET A 421 0.37 8.52 7.01
C MET A 421 0.02 7.13 6.46
N SER A 422 0.24 6.07 7.23
CA SER A 422 -0.16 4.71 6.85
C SER A 422 -1.58 4.33 7.30
N ALA A 423 -2.16 5.02 8.27
CA ALA A 423 -3.49 4.72 8.81
C ALA A 423 -4.64 5.09 7.85
N SER A 424 -4.66 6.32 7.32
CA SER A 424 -5.69 6.73 6.35
C SER A 424 -5.26 7.96 5.52
N PRO A 425 -5.84 8.19 4.32
CA PRO A 425 -5.56 9.39 3.53
C PRO A 425 -5.95 10.70 4.24
N TYR A 426 -6.96 10.64 5.13
CA TYR A 426 -7.39 11.79 5.92
C TYR A 426 -6.37 12.14 7.01
N ASP A 427 -5.93 11.14 7.76
CA ASP A 427 -4.91 11.32 8.81
C ASP A 427 -3.56 11.73 8.20
N ALA A 428 -3.22 11.20 7.01
CA ALA A 428 -2.03 11.59 6.26
C ALA A 428 -2.03 13.08 5.88
N ALA A 429 -3.18 13.62 5.47
CA ALA A 429 -3.29 15.04 5.11
C ALA A 429 -3.05 15.94 6.33
N ILE A 430 -3.57 15.58 7.50
CA ILE A 430 -3.34 16.32 8.74
C ILE A 430 -1.89 16.15 9.22
N ALA A 431 -1.32 14.95 9.14
CA ALA A 431 0.07 14.68 9.51
C ALA A 431 1.06 15.56 8.73
N GLN A 432 0.77 15.87 7.47
CA GLN A 432 1.61 16.75 6.63
C GLN A 432 1.80 18.15 7.23
N GLU A 433 0.82 18.67 7.97
CA GLU A 433 0.89 20.00 8.60
C GLU A 433 1.97 20.05 9.70
N TYR A 434 2.30 18.91 10.30
CA TYR A 434 3.26 18.80 11.41
C TYR A 434 4.67 18.41 10.97
N LEU A 435 4.90 18.09 9.68
CA LEU A 435 6.22 17.63 9.20
C LEU A 435 7.32 18.70 9.34
N THR A 436 6.98 19.97 9.13
CA THR A 436 7.93 21.08 9.32
C THR A 436 8.35 21.21 10.79
N ALA A 437 7.40 21.01 11.72
CA ALA A 437 7.67 21.02 13.14
C ALA A 437 8.54 19.83 13.55
N ALA A 438 8.26 18.64 13.02
CA ALA A 438 9.09 17.46 13.25
C ALA A 438 10.53 17.63 12.72
N GLU A 439 10.69 18.22 11.52
CA GLU A 439 12.03 18.54 10.97
C GLU A 439 12.81 19.48 11.89
N TYR A 440 12.16 20.53 12.39
CA TYR A 440 12.81 21.48 13.29
C TYR A 440 13.17 20.84 14.64
N LEU A 441 12.24 20.10 15.27
CA LEU A 441 12.46 19.47 16.57
C LEU A 441 13.60 18.45 16.57
N VAL A 442 13.99 17.95 15.39
CA VAL A 442 15.11 17.02 15.25
C VAL A 442 16.39 17.73 14.82
N PHE A 443 16.36 18.47 13.71
CA PHE A 443 17.59 19.00 13.10
C PHE A 443 18.08 20.31 13.71
N GLU A 444 17.20 21.04 14.39
CA GLU A 444 17.55 22.26 15.15
C GLU A 444 17.63 21.96 16.66
N ASP A 445 17.57 20.67 17.04
CA ASP A 445 17.78 20.25 18.42
C ASP A 445 19.19 20.61 18.90
N THR A 446 19.29 20.96 20.18
CA THR A 446 20.56 21.41 20.76
C THR A 446 21.58 20.27 20.81
N GLU A 447 21.15 19.04 21.13
CA GLU A 447 22.02 17.87 21.16
C GLU A 447 22.41 17.46 19.74
N PHE A 448 21.48 17.50 18.77
CA PHE A 448 21.81 17.26 17.35
C PHE A 448 22.87 18.24 16.84
N CYS A 449 22.70 19.53 17.10
CA CYS A 449 23.66 20.57 16.72
C CYS A 449 25.02 20.38 17.42
N GLN A 450 25.02 19.98 18.69
CA GLN A 450 26.26 19.66 19.41
C GLN A 450 26.98 18.49 18.74
N LEU A 451 26.30 17.40 18.40
CA LEU A 451 26.93 16.26 17.71
C LEU A 451 27.46 16.63 16.32
N LEU A 452 26.80 17.57 15.64
CA LEU A 452 27.18 18.03 14.30
C LEU A 452 28.44 18.90 14.32
N TYR A 453 28.63 19.73 15.35
CA TYR A 453 29.72 20.73 15.41
C TYR A 453 30.80 20.43 16.48
N SER A 454 30.63 19.42 17.32
CA SER A 454 31.60 19.09 18.38
C SER A 454 32.84 18.37 17.84
N GLU A 455 34.02 18.74 18.32
CA GLU A 455 35.32 18.15 17.94
C GLU A 455 35.68 16.88 18.74
N GLY A 456 34.74 16.30 19.50
CA GLY A 456 34.95 15.10 20.32
C GLY A 456 34.37 13.82 19.73
N ASN A 457 34.75 12.67 20.29
CA ASN A 457 34.06 11.40 20.07
C ASN A 457 33.02 11.20 21.20
N PRO A 458 31.78 11.69 21.05
CA PRO A 458 30.75 11.53 22.08
C PRO A 458 30.45 10.04 22.34
N PRO A 459 30.11 9.67 23.58
CA PRO A 459 29.64 8.31 23.87
C PRO A 459 28.33 8.04 23.13
N ARG A 460 28.13 6.79 22.71
CA ARG A 460 26.87 6.34 22.09
C ARG A 460 25.82 6.18 23.18
N SER A 461 25.08 7.25 23.49
CA SER A 461 24.00 7.20 24.48
C SER A 461 22.66 6.86 23.83
N ARG A 462 21.70 6.40 24.64
CA ARG A 462 20.31 6.18 24.21
C ARG A 462 19.69 7.45 23.62
N SER A 463 19.99 8.63 24.16
CA SER A 463 19.48 9.90 23.62
C SER A 463 19.95 10.11 22.18
N ASN A 464 21.23 9.83 21.90
CA ASN A 464 21.79 9.99 20.56
C ASN A 464 21.20 9.01 19.55
N ILE A 465 20.94 7.77 19.99
CA ILE A 465 20.27 6.74 19.17
C ILE A 465 18.85 7.19 18.81
N GLU A 466 18.07 7.61 19.81
CA GLU A 466 16.70 8.09 19.58
C GLU A 466 16.68 9.31 18.66
N LEU A 467 17.62 10.25 18.81
CA LEU A 467 17.80 11.37 17.89
C LEU A 467 18.07 10.94 16.45
N LEU A 468 18.95 9.95 16.23
CA LEU A 468 19.21 9.40 14.90
C LEU A 468 17.98 8.71 14.30
N GLN A 469 17.25 7.92 15.09
CA GLN A 469 16.00 7.28 14.67
C GLN A 469 14.97 8.31 14.23
N ALA A 470 14.79 9.38 15.01
CA ALA A 470 13.89 10.47 14.67
C ALA A 470 14.33 11.19 13.38
N ALA A 471 15.64 11.45 13.22
CA ALA A 471 16.18 12.12 12.04
C ALA A 471 15.98 11.31 10.76
N ILE A 472 16.16 9.98 10.84
CA ILE A 472 15.90 9.04 9.75
C ILE A 472 14.43 9.08 9.35
N ILE A 473 13.51 8.89 10.30
CA ILE A 473 12.07 8.83 10.02
C ILE A 473 11.59 10.17 9.45
N VAL A 474 12.02 11.30 10.03
CA VAL A 474 11.62 12.63 9.56
C VAL A 474 12.21 12.96 8.19
N ALA A 475 13.46 12.57 7.91
CA ALA A 475 14.04 12.71 6.58
C ALA A 475 13.24 11.91 5.53
N TYR A 476 12.82 10.69 5.87
CA TYR A 476 11.95 9.87 5.02
C TYR A 476 10.58 10.54 4.78
N LEU A 477 9.91 10.98 5.84
CA LEU A 477 8.62 11.67 5.78
C LEU A 477 8.67 12.92 4.89
N GLN A 478 9.69 13.76 5.09
CA GLN A 478 9.88 14.97 4.29
C GLN A 478 10.28 14.67 2.84
N TYR A 479 11.06 13.62 2.62
CA TYR A 479 11.41 13.17 1.28
C TYR A 479 10.19 12.64 0.49
N ALA A 480 9.20 12.05 1.19
CA ALA A 480 7.94 11.63 0.59
C ALA A 480 7.02 12.81 0.18
N CYS A 481 7.28 14.04 0.64
CA CYS A 481 6.53 15.23 0.26
C CYS A 481 6.76 15.62 -1.22
N ASP A 482 5.71 16.01 -1.95
CA ASP A 482 5.79 16.32 -3.39
C ASP A 482 6.51 17.64 -3.75
N GLN A 483 7.03 18.38 -2.77
CA GLN A 483 7.71 19.65 -2.98
C GLN A 483 9.20 19.47 -3.28
N VAL A 484 9.64 19.96 -4.44
CA VAL A 484 11.03 19.81 -4.91
C VAL A 484 12.02 20.48 -3.96
N GLU A 485 11.65 21.63 -3.39
CA GLU A 485 12.48 22.38 -2.43
C GLU A 485 12.76 21.57 -1.17
N ILE A 486 11.75 20.83 -0.67
CA ILE A 486 11.89 19.96 0.49
C ILE A 486 12.78 18.77 0.14
N LYS A 487 12.50 18.06 -0.96
CA LYS A 487 13.34 16.93 -1.40
C LYS A 487 14.80 17.34 -1.59
N ARG A 488 15.03 18.51 -2.21
CA ARG A 488 16.37 19.06 -2.38
C ARG A 488 17.01 19.38 -1.03
N ARG A 489 16.31 20.07 -0.12
CA ARG A 489 16.79 20.37 1.24
C ARG A 489 17.17 19.10 2.01
N ILE A 490 16.36 18.05 1.93
CA ILE A 490 16.68 16.76 2.55
C ILE A 490 17.97 16.20 1.98
N ARG A 491 18.11 16.13 0.64
CA ARG A 491 19.33 15.58 0.01
C ARG A 491 20.59 16.41 0.23
N THR A 492 20.48 17.75 0.22
CA THR A 492 21.67 18.63 0.19
C THR A 492 22.04 19.21 1.55
N GLN A 493 21.14 19.22 2.53
CA GLN A 493 21.38 19.80 3.85
C GLN A 493 21.17 18.77 4.96
N ARG A 494 19.96 18.22 5.09
CA ARG A 494 19.60 17.38 6.25
C ARG A 494 20.28 16.02 6.24
N PHE A 495 20.31 15.34 5.10
CA PHE A 495 20.97 14.04 4.98
C PHE A 495 22.50 14.13 5.18
N PRO A 496 23.22 15.09 4.57
CA PRO A 496 24.64 15.31 4.91
C PRO A 496 24.88 15.61 6.40
N SER A 497 24.01 16.39 7.05
CA SER A 497 24.10 16.60 8.50
C SER A 497 23.95 15.30 9.28
N LEU A 498 22.99 14.44 8.91
CA LEU A 498 22.80 13.12 9.51
C LEU A 498 24.06 12.24 9.34
N VAL A 499 24.64 12.20 8.13
CA VAL A 499 25.88 11.47 7.85
C VAL A 499 27.05 12.00 8.71
N SER A 500 27.16 13.31 8.90
CA SER A 500 28.18 13.88 9.79
C SER A 500 28.00 13.44 11.24
N VAL A 501 26.77 13.44 11.77
CA VAL A 501 26.49 12.97 13.13
C VAL A 501 26.82 11.47 13.28
N VAL A 502 26.46 10.66 12.28
CA VAL A 502 26.80 9.23 12.20
C VAL A 502 28.31 9.00 12.28
N ARG A 503 29.11 9.84 11.60
CA ARG A 503 30.59 9.81 11.67
C ARG A 503 31.11 10.26 13.04
N SER A 504 30.55 11.34 13.61
CA SER A 504 30.93 11.82 14.95
C SER A 504 30.71 10.73 16.03
N LEU A 505 29.67 9.92 15.88
CA LEU A 505 29.36 8.78 16.76
C LEU A 505 30.14 7.49 16.42
N LYS A 506 31.01 7.54 15.40
CA LYS A 506 31.80 6.42 14.88
C LYS A 506 30.94 5.19 14.56
N LEU A 507 29.75 5.40 14.00
CA LEU A 507 28.88 4.27 13.64
C LEU A 507 29.38 3.56 12.37
N THR A 508 30.23 4.22 11.58
CA THR A 508 30.93 3.63 10.42
C THR A 508 31.90 2.51 10.79
N GLU A 509 32.27 2.41 12.07
CA GLU A 509 33.17 1.38 12.63
C GLU A 509 32.45 0.53 13.71
N ALA A 510 31.13 0.66 13.85
CA ALA A 510 30.37 -0.10 14.85
C ALA A 510 30.25 -1.56 14.43
N ILE A 511 30.61 -2.50 15.30
CA ILE A 511 30.48 -3.93 15.05
C ILE A 511 29.80 -4.55 16.27
N ASN A 512 28.78 -5.39 16.04
CA ASN A 512 28.10 -6.16 17.07
C ASN A 512 29.00 -7.28 17.65
N ASP A 513 29.77 -6.95 18.69
CA ASP A 513 30.65 -7.89 19.41
C ASP A 513 29.98 -8.54 20.64
N THR A 514 28.72 -8.18 20.95
CA THR A 514 28.05 -8.44 22.24
C THR A 514 27.78 -9.92 22.55
N LEU A 515 27.70 -10.79 21.54
CA LEU A 515 27.49 -12.24 21.73
C LEU A 515 28.77 -13.01 22.17
N ARG A 516 29.93 -12.34 22.30
CA ARG A 516 31.23 -13.02 22.49
C ARG A 516 31.85 -12.94 23.89
N SER A 517 31.40 -12.04 24.78
CA SER A 517 32.10 -11.82 26.04
C SER A 517 31.68 -12.79 27.15
N GLU A 518 32.06 -14.07 27.05
CA GLU A 518 31.99 -14.99 28.20
C GLU A 518 32.92 -14.52 29.36
N GLU A 519 34.00 -13.81 29.04
CA GLU A 519 35.09 -13.52 29.99
C GLU A 519 34.88 -12.28 30.88
N PHE A 520 34.04 -11.32 30.47
CA PHE A 520 33.86 -10.06 31.24
C PHE A 520 32.85 -10.19 32.40
N VAL A 521 31.98 -11.21 32.42
CA VAL A 521 30.79 -11.19 33.29
C VAL A 521 30.80 -12.21 34.42
N LEU A 522 31.71 -13.20 34.38
CA LEU A 522 31.74 -14.28 35.38
C LEU A 522 32.31 -13.89 36.75
N GLN A 523 32.94 -12.72 36.89
CA GLN A 523 33.74 -12.43 38.09
C GLN A 523 32.99 -11.68 39.21
N ASN A 524 31.75 -11.24 39.02
CA ASN A 524 31.12 -10.30 39.96
C ASN A 524 29.72 -10.62 40.52
N PHE A 525 29.04 -11.72 40.21
CA PHE A 525 27.69 -11.93 40.78
C PHE A 525 27.40 -13.38 41.19
N VAL A 526 27.30 -13.57 42.52
CA VAL A 526 26.87 -14.81 43.19
C VAL A 526 25.40 -14.63 43.57
N ASP A 527 24.48 -15.17 42.76
CA ASP A 527 23.19 -15.78 43.19
C ASP A 527 22.37 -16.21 41.95
N LYS A 528 21.91 -17.46 41.93
CA LYS A 528 21.78 -18.27 40.70
C LYS A 528 20.41 -18.38 40.01
N GLU A 529 19.33 -17.75 40.47
CA GLU A 529 18.00 -18.04 39.89
C GLU A 529 17.18 -16.82 39.45
N THR A 530 17.21 -15.70 40.20
CA THR A 530 16.54 -14.45 39.79
C THR A 530 17.38 -13.63 38.78
N LEU A 531 18.71 -13.87 38.76
CA LEU A 531 19.65 -13.13 37.94
C LEU A 531 19.75 -13.64 36.50
N VAL A 532 19.41 -14.90 36.18
CA VAL A 532 19.46 -15.39 34.78
C VAL A 532 18.50 -14.59 33.89
N ARG A 533 17.32 -14.22 34.40
CA ARG A 533 16.36 -13.36 33.69
C ARG A 533 16.86 -11.91 33.55
N SER A 534 17.47 -11.34 34.60
CA SER A 534 18.05 -9.98 34.53
C SER A 534 19.34 -9.91 33.72
N PHE A 535 20.10 -11.01 33.67
CA PHE A 535 21.35 -11.18 32.93
C PHE A 535 21.07 -11.38 31.44
N LEU A 536 20.10 -12.22 31.08
CA LEU A 536 19.59 -12.31 29.72
C LEU A 536 18.95 -11.00 29.28
N ALA A 537 18.20 -10.31 30.15
CA ALA A 537 17.65 -8.99 29.84
C ALA A 537 18.74 -7.92 29.63
N TYR A 538 19.83 -7.93 30.41
CA TYR A 538 20.95 -6.99 30.24
C TYR A 538 21.78 -7.30 28.99
N ILE A 539 22.12 -8.57 28.74
CA ILE A 539 22.81 -8.99 27.51
C ILE A 539 21.93 -8.68 26.29
N TYR A 540 20.63 -8.96 26.37
CA TYR A 540 19.68 -8.60 25.32
C TYR A 540 19.56 -7.09 25.16
N TYR A 541 19.57 -6.32 26.25
CA TYR A 541 19.51 -4.86 26.17
C TYR A 541 20.77 -4.28 25.48
N ASP A 542 21.96 -4.79 25.81
CA ASP A 542 23.22 -4.34 25.21
C ASP A 542 23.40 -4.85 23.75
N ALA A 543 22.99 -6.10 23.49
CA ALA A 543 22.99 -6.71 22.16
C ALA A 543 21.96 -6.07 21.23
N SER A 544 20.74 -5.80 21.72
CA SER A 544 19.71 -5.07 20.96
C SER A 544 20.15 -3.63 20.71
N LEU A 545 20.81 -2.97 21.66
CA LEU A 545 21.33 -1.62 21.46
C LEU A 545 22.43 -1.59 20.38
N THR A 546 23.27 -2.62 20.32
CA THR A 546 24.32 -2.73 19.29
C THR A 546 23.75 -3.13 17.92
N ASP A 547 22.77 -4.03 17.86
CA ASP A 547 22.08 -4.36 16.60
C ASP A 547 21.24 -3.19 16.07
N VAL A 548 20.62 -2.38 16.95
CA VAL A 548 19.97 -1.11 16.58
C VAL A 548 20.98 -0.18 15.89
N LEU A 549 22.22 -0.10 16.38
CA LEU A 549 23.25 0.75 15.77
C LEU A 549 23.62 0.25 14.36
N ASP A 550 23.85 -1.05 14.20
CA ASP A 550 24.15 -1.68 12.90
C ASP A 550 23.01 -1.45 11.90
N ARG A 551 21.75 -1.54 12.36
CA ARG A 551 20.56 -1.26 11.53
C ARG A 551 20.40 0.23 11.19
N ILE A 552 20.70 1.13 12.12
CA ILE A 552 20.71 2.59 11.87
C ILE A 552 21.72 2.94 10.77
N ILE A 553 22.98 2.53 10.91
CA ILE A 553 24.00 2.84 9.89
C ILE A 553 23.67 2.16 8.55
N SER A 554 23.15 0.94 8.57
CA SER A 554 22.69 0.23 7.37
C SER A 554 21.60 1.01 6.64
N TRP A 555 20.61 1.54 7.35
CA TRP A 555 19.54 2.34 6.75
C TRP A 555 20.07 3.66 6.17
N VAL A 556 20.95 4.37 6.89
CA VAL A 556 21.56 5.61 6.40
C VAL A 556 22.40 5.32 5.14
N PHE A 557 23.12 4.20 5.10
CA PHE A 557 23.87 3.77 3.92
C PHE A 557 22.96 3.41 2.73
N LEU A 558 21.83 2.74 2.98
CA LEU A 558 20.81 2.44 1.96
C LEU A 558 20.19 3.72 1.39
N ALA A 559 19.90 4.70 2.24
CA ALA A 559 19.40 6.01 1.81
C ALA A 559 20.42 6.76 0.94
N ASP A 560 21.72 6.70 1.27
CA ASP A 560 22.78 7.28 0.44
C ASP A 560 22.82 6.60 -0.93
N THR A 561 22.80 5.27 -0.94
CA THR A 561 22.77 4.46 -2.17
C THR A 561 21.55 4.78 -3.04
N HIS A 562 20.38 4.98 -2.42
CA HIS A 562 19.18 5.41 -3.11
C HIS A 562 19.38 6.76 -3.82
N PHE A 563 20.02 7.73 -3.18
CA PHE A 563 20.33 9.01 -3.82
C PHE A 563 21.36 8.88 -4.95
N VAL A 564 22.32 7.96 -4.84
CA VAL A 564 23.27 7.66 -5.93
C VAL A 564 22.55 7.11 -7.15
N ILE A 565 21.76 6.03 -6.98
CA ILE A 565 21.14 5.30 -8.09
C ILE A 565 20.05 6.14 -8.77
N PHE A 566 19.14 6.73 -7.99
CA PHE A 566 17.92 7.32 -8.54
C PHE A 566 18.03 8.81 -8.86
N TYR A 567 18.98 9.52 -8.23
CA TYR A 567 19.16 10.96 -8.39
C TYR A 567 20.54 11.37 -8.90
N GLY A 568 21.48 10.43 -9.07
CA GLY A 568 22.84 10.75 -9.53
C GLY A 568 23.57 11.68 -8.57
N CYS A 569 23.30 11.55 -7.26
CA CYS A 569 24.08 12.24 -6.23
C CYS A 569 25.46 11.57 -6.08
N ALA A 570 26.46 12.33 -5.66
CA ALA A 570 27.72 11.74 -5.22
C ALA A 570 27.47 10.99 -3.89
N ALA A 571 27.98 9.77 -3.78
CA ALA A 571 27.92 8.97 -2.56
C ALA A 571 28.54 9.77 -1.39
N GLN A 572 27.77 9.93 -0.33
CA GLN A 572 28.24 10.56 0.91
C GLN A 572 29.19 9.62 1.64
N PHE A 573 28.92 8.31 1.64
CA PHE A 573 29.84 7.31 2.18
C PHE A 573 30.80 6.80 1.13
N LYS A 574 32.06 6.62 1.52
CA LYS A 574 33.02 5.82 0.77
C LYS A 574 33.01 4.40 1.29
N ILE A 575 33.05 3.41 0.41
CA ILE A 575 33.14 2.00 0.81
C ILE A 575 34.34 1.72 1.73
N PHE A 576 35.41 2.52 1.61
CA PHE A 576 36.55 2.44 2.53
C PHE A 576 36.16 2.62 4.01
N GLU A 577 35.17 3.46 4.31
CA GLU A 577 34.70 3.76 5.67
C GLU A 577 33.57 2.82 6.14
N ALA A 578 33.09 1.89 5.30
CA ALA A 578 32.01 0.97 5.64
C ALA A 578 32.47 -0.24 6.48
N ASP A 579 33.17 0.03 7.59
CA ASP A 579 33.68 -0.99 8.52
C ASP A 579 32.65 -1.47 9.54
N PHE A 580 31.40 -1.02 9.41
CA PHE A 580 30.32 -1.39 10.30
C PHE A 580 29.79 -2.81 10.04
N GLY A 581 29.24 -3.42 11.08
CA GLY A 581 28.68 -4.77 11.09
C GLY A 581 27.45 -4.91 10.19
N LEU A 582 27.24 -6.12 9.67
CA LEU A 582 25.99 -6.46 9.00
C LEU A 582 24.93 -6.83 10.05
N PRO A 583 23.67 -6.36 9.91
CA PRO A 583 22.57 -6.77 10.78
C PRO A 583 22.42 -8.30 10.81
N GLN A 584 22.29 -8.87 12.00
CA GLN A 584 22.23 -10.32 12.20
C GLN A 584 20.83 -10.74 12.67
N HIS A 585 20.34 -11.89 12.20
CA HIS A 585 19.13 -12.57 12.67
C HIS A 585 17.89 -11.66 12.86
N ASP A 586 17.19 -11.35 11.76
CA ASP A 586 15.98 -10.50 11.79
C ASP A 586 14.92 -10.99 12.80
N GLU A 587 14.76 -12.31 12.92
CA GLU A 587 13.84 -12.93 13.89
C GLU A 587 14.19 -12.64 15.35
N LEU A 588 15.48 -12.48 15.67
CA LEU A 588 15.94 -12.19 17.04
C LEU A 588 15.67 -10.73 17.40
N PHE A 589 15.86 -9.81 16.46
CA PHE A 589 15.58 -8.39 16.65
C PHE A 589 14.08 -8.11 16.79
N ASP A 590 13.26 -8.83 16.03
CA ASP A 590 11.81 -8.71 16.07
C ASP A 590 11.15 -9.54 17.19
N ALA A 591 11.93 -10.34 17.92
CA ALA A 591 11.41 -11.15 19.00
C ALA A 591 10.96 -10.29 20.18
N VAL A 592 9.69 -10.44 20.55
CA VAL A 592 9.05 -9.69 21.63
C VAL A 592 8.96 -10.52 22.92
N ASP A 593 8.78 -11.83 22.78
CA ASP A 593 8.67 -12.75 23.91
C ASP A 593 10.08 -13.24 24.34
N PRO A 594 10.47 -13.07 25.62
CA PRO A 594 11.70 -13.66 26.16
C PRO A 594 11.89 -15.15 25.89
N LEU A 595 10.81 -15.93 25.77
CA LEU A 595 10.87 -17.37 25.46
C LEU A 595 11.22 -17.63 23.98
N ASP A 596 10.76 -16.78 23.07
CA ASP A 596 11.14 -16.85 21.66
C ASP A 596 12.61 -16.47 21.48
N ILE A 597 13.09 -15.46 22.21
CA ILE A 597 14.50 -15.06 22.25
C ILE A 597 15.37 -16.24 22.69
N GLU A 598 15.02 -16.90 23.80
CA GLU A 598 15.77 -18.07 24.30
C GLU A 598 15.81 -19.22 23.29
N ARG A 599 14.67 -19.48 22.64
CA ARG A 599 14.55 -20.49 21.58
C ARG A 599 15.45 -20.16 20.39
N ILE A 600 15.45 -18.92 19.90
CA ILE A 600 16.24 -18.48 18.75
C ILE A 600 17.74 -18.53 19.10
N LEU A 601 18.14 -17.98 20.26
CA LEU A 601 19.54 -18.00 20.71
C LEU A 601 20.11 -19.42 20.83
N SER A 602 19.30 -20.40 21.25
CA SER A 602 19.73 -21.80 21.35
C SER A 602 20.06 -22.46 20.00
N GLN A 603 19.63 -21.86 18.89
CA GLN A 603 19.85 -22.35 17.53
C GLN A 603 21.03 -21.65 16.84
N ILE A 604 21.52 -20.53 17.40
CA ILE A 604 22.63 -19.77 16.84
C ILE A 604 23.96 -20.44 17.25
N PRO A 605 24.85 -20.79 16.30
CA PRO A 605 26.14 -21.41 16.61
C PRO A 605 27.03 -20.49 17.46
N ASN A 606 27.74 -21.04 18.46
CA ASN A 606 28.68 -20.32 19.35
C ASN A 606 29.93 -19.71 18.65
N ARG A 607 29.99 -19.71 17.32
CA ARG A 607 31.11 -19.15 16.55
C ARG A 607 30.55 -18.36 15.37
N SER A 608 30.55 -17.04 15.48
CA SER A 608 30.37 -16.14 14.34
C SER A 608 31.61 -15.29 14.15
N LYS A 609 32.20 -15.24 12.95
CA LYS A 609 33.16 -14.18 12.59
C LYS A 609 32.34 -12.95 12.25
N ASN A 610 32.65 -11.83 12.90
CA ASN A 610 32.00 -10.56 12.54
C ASN A 610 32.51 -10.09 11.18
N PHE A 611 31.62 -10.14 10.19
CA PHE A 611 31.84 -9.55 8.88
C PHE A 611 31.32 -8.11 8.89
N SER A 612 32.18 -7.18 8.52
CA SER A 612 31.74 -5.84 8.16
C SER A 612 31.19 -5.83 6.74
N LEU A 613 30.42 -4.81 6.38
CA LEU A 613 30.02 -4.60 4.99
C LEU A 613 31.25 -4.57 4.06
N LYS A 614 32.31 -3.86 4.45
CA LYS A 614 33.57 -3.80 3.69
C LYS A 614 34.28 -5.13 3.55
N SER A 615 34.39 -5.94 4.62
CA SER A 615 35.06 -7.24 4.53
C SER A 615 34.26 -8.23 3.68
N THR A 616 32.93 -8.19 3.75
CA THR A 616 32.03 -8.99 2.93
C THR A 616 32.16 -8.64 1.45
N LEU A 617 32.12 -7.35 1.11
CA LEU A 617 32.29 -6.90 -0.27
C LEU A 617 33.65 -7.31 -0.83
N ARG A 618 34.72 -7.18 -0.05
CA ARG A 618 36.06 -7.65 -0.45
C ARG A 618 36.07 -9.14 -0.75
N LEU A 619 35.47 -9.95 0.11
CA LEU A 619 35.39 -11.40 -0.08
C LEU A 619 34.61 -11.75 -1.34
N LEU A 620 33.49 -11.07 -1.60
CA LEU A 620 32.70 -11.28 -2.82
C LEU A 620 33.43 -10.84 -4.09
N MET A 621 34.28 -9.81 -4.02
CA MET A 621 35.04 -9.28 -5.15
C MET A 621 36.39 -9.96 -5.40
N ASP A 622 36.90 -10.78 -4.47
CA ASP A 622 38.21 -11.44 -4.57
C ASP A 622 38.25 -12.54 -5.64
N ASP A 623 39.40 -12.81 -6.24
CA ASP A 623 39.54 -13.90 -7.22
C ASP A 623 39.48 -15.31 -6.57
N SER A 624 39.64 -15.39 -5.26
CA SER A 624 39.62 -16.64 -4.49
C SER A 624 38.22 -17.24 -4.36
N PRO A 625 38.09 -18.59 -4.29
CA PRO A 625 36.80 -19.23 -4.05
C PRO A 625 36.27 -18.86 -2.67
N VAL A 626 35.01 -18.46 -2.61
CA VAL A 626 34.30 -18.08 -1.39
C VAL A 626 33.48 -19.27 -0.88
N GLN A 627 33.60 -19.58 0.41
CA GLN A 627 32.69 -20.53 1.07
C GLN A 627 31.40 -19.79 1.44
N ILE A 628 30.42 -19.86 0.54
CA ILE A 628 29.12 -19.18 0.63
C ILE A 628 28.38 -19.59 1.91
N GLU A 629 28.53 -20.85 2.32
CA GLU A 629 27.93 -21.41 3.54
C GLU A 629 28.48 -20.77 4.82
N GLU A 630 29.76 -20.37 4.86
CA GLU A 630 30.37 -19.69 6.02
C GLU A 630 29.79 -18.26 6.16
N ILE A 631 29.58 -17.55 5.04
CA ILE A 631 28.97 -16.22 5.06
C ILE A 631 27.51 -16.28 5.50
N LEU A 632 26.74 -17.27 5.06
CA LEU A 632 25.33 -17.43 5.42
C LEU A 632 25.13 -17.87 6.86
N GLN A 633 26.05 -18.67 7.42
CA GLN A 633 26.03 -19.03 8.84
C GLN A 633 26.16 -17.79 9.73
N ASP A 634 26.98 -16.82 9.31
CA ASP A 634 27.27 -15.62 10.10
C ASP A 634 26.34 -14.42 9.75
N ASN A 635 25.77 -14.36 8.54
CA ASN A 635 24.94 -13.26 8.03
C ASN A 635 23.56 -13.75 7.57
N ASN A 636 22.81 -14.40 8.46
CA ASN A 636 21.48 -14.93 8.17
C ASN A 636 20.37 -13.86 8.28
N SER A 637 20.46 -12.78 7.50
CA SER A 637 19.49 -11.68 7.47
C SER A 637 19.15 -11.29 6.03
N LEU A 638 17.85 -11.14 5.77
CA LEU A 638 17.36 -10.65 4.48
C LEU A 638 17.79 -9.19 4.27
N PHE A 639 17.80 -8.42 5.36
CA PHE A 639 18.22 -7.02 5.35
C PHE A 639 19.72 -6.88 5.05
N ALA A 640 20.57 -7.75 5.60
CA ALA A 640 21.99 -7.79 5.27
C ALA A 640 22.24 -8.10 3.78
N LEU A 641 21.51 -9.06 3.19
CA LEU A 641 21.61 -9.37 1.76
C LEU A 641 21.21 -8.16 0.89
N PHE A 642 20.14 -7.45 1.27
CA PHE A 642 19.73 -6.23 0.57
C PHE A 642 20.79 -5.12 0.65
N LEU A 643 21.39 -4.93 1.83
CA LEU A 643 22.47 -3.97 2.04
C LEU A 643 23.69 -4.26 1.15
N ILE A 644 24.08 -5.54 1.03
CA ILE A 644 25.22 -5.95 0.19
C ILE A 644 24.95 -5.62 -1.29
N ILE A 645 23.77 -5.96 -1.83
CA ILE A 645 23.46 -5.67 -3.24
C ILE A 645 23.34 -4.17 -3.52
N ALA A 646 22.80 -3.41 -2.56
CA ALA A 646 22.78 -1.95 -2.63
C ALA A 646 24.20 -1.37 -2.65
N ALA A 647 25.11 -1.86 -1.81
CA ALA A 647 26.50 -1.43 -1.82
C ALA A 647 27.21 -1.75 -3.15
N LEU A 648 26.99 -2.93 -3.73
CA LEU A 648 27.50 -3.29 -5.06
C LEU A 648 26.98 -2.34 -6.16
N GLN A 649 25.71 -1.95 -6.08
CA GLN A 649 25.13 -0.95 -6.98
C GLN A 649 25.79 0.42 -6.82
N SER A 650 25.98 0.89 -5.59
CA SER A 650 26.66 2.17 -5.32
C SER A 650 28.06 2.21 -5.95
N ILE A 651 28.84 1.13 -5.78
CA ILE A 651 30.17 0.99 -6.41
C ILE A 651 30.05 1.00 -7.93
N LEU A 652 29.11 0.27 -8.50
CA LEU A 652 28.90 0.19 -9.95
C LEU A 652 28.62 1.58 -10.56
N PHE A 653 27.76 2.39 -9.91
CA PHE A 653 27.47 3.76 -10.34
C PHE A 653 28.68 4.70 -10.18
N GLU A 654 29.50 4.52 -9.15
CA GLU A 654 30.77 5.26 -8.99
C GLU A 654 31.76 4.90 -10.10
N ILE A 655 31.88 3.62 -10.48
CA ILE A 655 32.71 3.20 -11.63
C ILE A 655 32.20 3.78 -12.94
N PHE A 656 30.87 3.80 -13.17
CA PHE A 656 30.30 4.46 -14.34
C PHE A 656 30.64 5.95 -14.40
N SER A 657 30.64 6.62 -13.24
CA SER A 657 31.04 8.03 -13.14
C SER A 657 32.54 8.22 -13.47
N LEU A 658 33.40 7.33 -12.97
CA LEU A 658 34.85 7.33 -13.25
C LEU A 658 35.21 6.99 -14.70
N ARG A 659 34.31 6.33 -15.45
CA ARG A 659 34.52 5.99 -16.86
C ARG A 659 34.70 7.23 -17.75
N SER A 660 34.22 8.39 -17.31
CA SER A 660 34.52 9.68 -17.95
C SER A 660 36.03 9.99 -18.01
N CYS A 661 36.80 9.45 -17.07
CA CYS A 661 38.25 9.66 -16.93
C CYS A 661 39.08 8.39 -17.23
N ILE A 662 38.54 7.20 -16.99
CA ILE A 662 39.27 5.92 -17.07
C ILE A 662 38.53 4.93 -17.98
N THR A 663 39.19 4.44 -19.03
CA THR A 663 38.56 3.56 -20.04
C THR A 663 38.75 2.06 -19.81
N GLY A 664 39.43 1.66 -18.72
CA GLY A 664 39.74 0.26 -18.43
C GLY A 664 38.49 -0.56 -18.08
N LEU A 665 38.21 -1.60 -18.87
CA LEU A 665 37.09 -2.52 -18.62
C LEU A 665 37.33 -3.48 -17.44
N GLU A 666 38.58 -3.61 -17.00
CA GLU A 666 39.02 -4.46 -15.88
C GLU A 666 38.36 -4.05 -14.54
N LEU A 667 37.92 -2.79 -14.43
CA LEU A 667 37.25 -2.26 -13.24
C LEU A 667 35.90 -2.94 -12.94
N PHE A 668 35.26 -3.54 -13.95
CA PHE A 668 33.95 -4.18 -13.79
C PHE A 668 34.05 -5.65 -13.38
N THR A 669 35.20 -6.31 -13.59
CA THR A 669 35.35 -7.76 -13.36
C THR A 669 35.09 -8.16 -11.90
N PRO A 670 35.65 -7.46 -10.89
CA PRO A 670 35.38 -7.81 -9.49
C PRO A 670 33.90 -7.66 -9.10
N ILE A 671 33.21 -6.66 -9.68
CA ILE A 671 31.78 -6.44 -9.44
C ILE A 671 30.94 -7.54 -10.08
N ASP A 672 31.25 -7.97 -11.30
CA ASP A 672 30.52 -9.05 -11.97
C ASP A 672 30.58 -10.33 -11.13
N CYS A 673 31.78 -10.65 -10.65
CA CYS A 673 32.04 -11.78 -9.79
C CYS A 673 31.25 -11.68 -8.48
N ALA A 674 31.25 -10.51 -7.85
CA ALA A 674 30.52 -10.26 -6.62
C ALA A 674 29.00 -10.38 -6.81
N LEU A 675 28.44 -9.93 -7.94
CA LEU A 675 27.01 -10.06 -8.26
C LEU A 675 26.60 -11.53 -8.46
N ASP A 676 27.44 -12.33 -9.11
CA ASP A 676 27.18 -13.75 -9.30
C ASP A 676 27.23 -14.50 -7.96
N ARG A 677 28.21 -14.19 -7.11
CA ARG A 677 28.33 -14.76 -5.76
C ARG A 677 27.22 -14.30 -4.82
N TRP A 678 26.81 -13.04 -4.91
CA TRP A 678 25.63 -12.55 -4.18
C TRP A 678 24.36 -13.30 -4.59
N LYS A 679 24.19 -13.61 -5.89
CA LYS A 679 23.04 -14.40 -6.35
C LYS A 679 23.04 -15.82 -5.77
N LEU A 680 24.22 -16.44 -5.65
CA LEU A 680 24.37 -17.73 -4.97
C LEU A 680 23.97 -17.62 -3.49
N LEU A 681 24.45 -16.58 -2.78
CA LEU A 681 24.05 -16.33 -1.39
C LEU A 681 22.53 -16.19 -1.26
N TRP A 682 21.92 -15.40 -2.14
CA TRP A 682 20.47 -15.17 -2.19
C TRP A 682 19.69 -16.47 -2.38
N ASP A 683 20.07 -17.29 -3.36
CA ASP A 683 19.40 -18.55 -3.68
C ASP A 683 19.54 -19.56 -2.54
N SER A 684 20.74 -19.69 -1.97
CA SER A 684 20.99 -20.55 -0.82
C SER A 684 20.18 -20.13 0.40
N PHE A 685 20.11 -18.82 0.70
CA PHE A 685 19.26 -18.29 1.77
C PHE A 685 17.79 -18.66 1.56
N HIS A 686 17.28 -18.57 0.33
CA HIS A 686 15.90 -18.96 -0.01
C HIS A 686 15.64 -20.46 0.08
N THR A 687 16.63 -21.31 -0.20
CA THR A 687 16.47 -22.77 -0.05
C THR A 687 16.44 -23.21 1.41
N CYS A 688 17.06 -22.43 2.32
CA CYS A 688 17.14 -22.75 3.74
C CYS A 688 15.96 -22.21 4.57
N HIS A 689 15.18 -21.25 4.05
CA HIS A 689 14.09 -20.60 4.78
C HIS A 689 12.76 -20.79 4.06
N ASP A 690 11.80 -21.42 4.73
CA ASP A 690 10.40 -21.47 4.28
C ASP A 690 9.76 -20.10 4.56
N PHE A 691 9.64 -19.25 3.54
CA PHE A 691 8.89 -17.99 3.66
C PHE A 691 7.39 -18.26 3.51
N PRO A 692 6.59 -18.18 4.59
CA PRO A 692 5.15 -18.26 4.47
C PRO A 692 4.69 -17.01 3.69
N SER A 693 3.99 -17.22 2.57
CA SER A 693 3.54 -16.24 1.57
C SER A 693 3.88 -14.75 1.79
N ALA A 694 4.87 -14.23 1.06
CA ALA A 694 4.97 -12.88 0.46
C ALA A 694 4.58 -11.59 1.24
N SER A 695 4.12 -11.61 2.49
CA SER A 695 3.46 -10.47 3.13
C SER A 695 4.36 -9.67 4.07
N ARG A 696 5.38 -10.28 4.69
CA ARG A 696 6.20 -9.60 5.71
C ARG A 696 7.47 -8.92 5.19
N SER A 697 8.00 -9.35 4.05
CA SER A 697 9.25 -8.77 3.48
C SER A 697 9.15 -8.51 1.98
N GLY A 698 7.93 -8.38 1.45
CA GLY A 698 7.66 -8.34 0.00
C GLY A 698 8.40 -7.24 -0.76
N TYR A 699 8.66 -6.09 -0.14
CA TYR A 699 9.49 -5.03 -0.75
C TYR A 699 10.95 -5.43 -0.81
N VAL A 700 11.60 -5.73 0.32
CA VAL A 700 13.03 -6.08 0.38
C VAL A 700 13.33 -7.30 -0.49
N MET A 701 12.43 -8.28 -0.52
CA MET A 701 12.54 -9.49 -1.35
C MET A 701 12.54 -9.16 -2.85
N ARG A 702 11.59 -8.35 -3.32
CA ARG A 702 11.49 -7.94 -4.73
C ARG A 702 12.58 -6.94 -5.12
N ALA A 703 12.81 -5.95 -4.27
CA ALA A 703 13.82 -4.92 -4.49
C ALA A 703 15.21 -5.53 -4.60
N SER A 704 15.58 -6.50 -3.76
CA SER A 704 16.90 -7.15 -3.81
C SER A 704 17.18 -7.79 -5.18
N ILE A 705 16.22 -8.55 -5.72
CA ILE A 705 16.40 -9.20 -7.02
C ILE A 705 16.33 -8.19 -8.18
N GLU A 706 15.51 -7.15 -8.07
CA GLU A 706 15.45 -6.06 -9.04
C GLU A 706 16.75 -5.25 -9.08
N HIS A 707 17.37 -5.00 -7.92
CA HIS A 707 18.70 -4.37 -7.83
C HIS A 707 19.76 -5.26 -8.47
N TRP A 708 19.74 -6.57 -8.23
CA TRP A 708 20.66 -7.48 -8.90
C TRP A 708 20.46 -7.51 -10.42
N TRP A 709 19.21 -7.61 -10.88
CA TRP A 709 18.87 -7.58 -12.30
C TRP A 709 19.34 -6.29 -12.97
N LEU A 710 19.08 -5.14 -12.33
CA LEU A 710 19.51 -3.84 -12.81
C LEU A 710 21.04 -3.79 -12.95
N ALA A 711 21.79 -4.25 -11.94
CA ALA A 711 23.25 -4.27 -11.96
C ALA A 711 23.77 -5.11 -13.14
N LYS A 712 23.31 -6.37 -13.27
CA LYS A 712 23.72 -7.26 -14.36
C LYS A 712 23.34 -6.70 -15.73
N THR A 713 22.19 -6.03 -15.84
CA THR A 713 21.74 -5.43 -17.10
C THR A 713 22.59 -4.21 -17.48
N LEU A 714 22.90 -3.34 -16.51
CA LEU A 714 23.83 -2.23 -16.70
C LEU A 714 25.24 -2.70 -17.09
N MET A 715 25.69 -3.81 -16.50
CA MET A 715 26.98 -4.42 -16.84
C MET A 715 27.02 -5.00 -18.25
N LYS A 716 25.89 -5.50 -18.78
CA LYS A 716 25.78 -5.95 -20.17
C LYS A 716 25.70 -4.77 -21.14
N ARG A 717 24.95 -3.73 -20.79
CA ARG A 717 24.67 -2.58 -21.67
C ARG A 717 25.29 -1.28 -21.14
N ARG A 718 26.61 -1.32 -20.94
CA ARG A 718 27.41 -0.22 -20.36
C ARG A 718 27.38 1.05 -21.22
N ASP A 719 27.13 0.90 -22.51
CA ASP A 719 27.04 1.96 -23.51
C ASP A 719 25.83 2.89 -23.32
N LEU A 720 24.80 2.46 -22.58
CA LEU A 720 23.54 3.19 -22.44
C LEU A 720 23.41 3.99 -21.16
N VAL A 721 24.43 3.92 -20.31
CA VAL A 721 24.61 4.80 -19.16
C VAL A 721 25.17 6.12 -19.68
N ASP A 722 24.28 7.11 -19.85
CA ASP A 722 24.65 8.41 -20.41
C ASP A 722 25.65 9.17 -19.54
N GLN A 723 26.61 9.83 -20.17
CA GLN A 723 27.45 10.86 -19.53
C GLN A 723 26.70 12.19 -19.32
N GLU A 724 25.51 12.36 -19.93
CA GLU A 724 24.70 13.59 -19.88
C GLU A 724 23.61 13.57 -18.80
N ALA A 725 23.52 12.50 -18.00
CA ALA A 725 22.68 12.47 -16.81
C ALA A 725 23.18 13.55 -15.83
N GLY A 726 22.45 14.65 -15.71
CA GLY A 726 22.82 15.74 -14.80
C GLY A 726 23.03 15.22 -13.38
N CYS A 727 24.12 15.65 -12.73
CA CYS A 727 24.41 15.30 -11.35
C CYS A 727 23.37 15.91 -10.40
N ALA A 728 23.02 15.18 -9.34
CA ALA A 728 22.10 15.63 -8.29
C ALA A 728 20.73 16.10 -8.84
N ALA A 729 20.11 15.28 -9.69
CA ALA A 729 18.80 15.55 -10.25
C ALA A 729 17.73 15.76 -9.16
N ASP A 730 16.71 16.55 -9.45
CA ASP A 730 15.58 16.76 -8.54
C ASP A 730 14.44 15.75 -8.71
N SER A 731 14.53 14.88 -9.71
CA SER A 731 13.53 13.86 -10.02
C SER A 731 14.20 12.58 -10.50
N MET A 732 13.49 11.46 -10.40
CA MET A 732 13.93 10.15 -10.91
C MET A 732 13.79 10.02 -12.43
N ASN A 733 13.42 11.07 -13.16
CA ASN A 733 13.15 11.00 -14.60
C ASN A 733 14.38 10.50 -15.39
N THR A 734 15.58 10.93 -15.00
CA THR A 734 16.83 10.47 -15.61
C THR A 734 16.98 8.95 -15.47
N PHE A 735 16.75 8.42 -14.27
CA PHE A 735 16.78 6.99 -14.01
C PHE A 735 15.64 6.24 -14.74
N HIS A 736 14.41 6.76 -14.73
CA HIS A 736 13.29 6.17 -15.48
C HIS A 736 13.58 6.07 -16.99
N ASN A 737 14.22 7.07 -17.57
CA ASN A 737 14.62 7.05 -18.98
C ASN A 737 15.73 6.03 -19.25
N LEU A 738 16.68 5.87 -18.32
CA LEU A 738 17.68 4.81 -18.37
C LEU A 738 17.00 3.43 -18.39
N VAL A 739 16.08 3.16 -17.47
CA VAL A 739 15.34 1.89 -17.40
C VAL A 739 14.52 1.65 -18.68
N LYS A 740 13.81 2.66 -19.20
CA LYS A 740 13.06 2.54 -20.46
C LYS A 740 13.95 2.11 -21.62
N ARG A 741 15.17 2.65 -21.71
CA ARG A 741 16.15 2.24 -22.71
C ARG A 741 16.60 0.81 -22.48
N LEU A 742 16.90 0.44 -21.23
CA LEU A 742 17.28 -0.93 -20.84
C LEU A 742 16.24 -1.97 -21.27
N MET A 743 14.95 -1.64 -21.20
CA MET A 743 13.85 -2.55 -21.58
C MET A 743 13.50 -2.56 -23.08
N ALA A 744 13.99 -1.60 -23.88
CA ALA A 744 13.48 -1.37 -25.23
C ALA A 744 13.86 -2.44 -26.29
N GLU A 745 14.65 -3.47 -25.97
CA GLU A 745 15.17 -4.40 -26.98
C GLU A 745 15.12 -5.90 -26.62
N ASP A 746 14.36 -6.33 -25.61
CA ASP A 746 14.03 -7.76 -25.42
C ASP A 746 12.99 -8.28 -26.45
N THR A 747 12.81 -7.58 -27.58
CA THR A 747 11.85 -7.88 -28.66
C THR A 747 12.49 -8.16 -30.02
N ASN A 748 13.79 -8.51 -30.09
CA ASN A 748 14.42 -9.00 -31.32
C ASN A 748 14.94 -10.44 -31.18
#